data_AF-A0A841TTZ8-F1
#
_entry.id   AF-A0A841TTZ8-F1
#
_cell.length_a   1.000
_cell.length_b   1.000
_cell.length_c   1.000
_cell.angle_alpha   90.00
_cell.angle_beta   90.00
_cell.angle_gamma   90.00
#
_symmetry.space_group_name_H-M   'P 1'
#
loop_
_entity.id
_entity.type
_entity.pdbx_description
1 polymer ?
#
loop_
_entity_poly.entity_id
_entity_poly.type
_entity_poly.pdbx_seq_one_letter_code
_entity_poly.pdbx_strand_id
1 'polypeptide(L)'
;MTGTPVLVAVKLANPPAAAPGDTVIFTIVLENHGNGDLFNVRIVDPLIGLDQFIGDIPAGMGLVIDWPFVIPPDAQAGLTISNIVTITADNLSEPEEVGTAVEVLPVPRLEIFKSADRSVVPAGETVHFTIEVVNTGNADLANVRVTDDLTGFEALIPILFVGQREVFSVPFFVPLETPPQTYVNTAAAVSDQTEPVFSITEVTVLADPRLGIDKIPETASVAPGQTIQYVVRLENIGNVPLTGIRIVDPTLGIDRLEPDLQVGEVRELVFAFVVPRDTPVGSDLVNILSVLTAETGPQEVESLVTVTGLGLTLSKESDRAAAAPGETVFYTLTVTNLLNAPQTNIALNDPVLGLSETIPALLPGETITRTLAFTVPAGAEAGSVILNTFTVSSDQTPTLETIAEVVVLEPPGPSLAIEKTPDRNAAAPGDTVAYTLTVTNLLGVPQTNVALIDALLGLSETVASLPANGTITRTLTFAVPADAEIGSVILNTFTVSSDQTPTLEAIAEVAVEAPPGPSLLIQKLPDRNAAAPGDTVVYTLTVTNLLPIPLTNVVLTDALLGLNETLPVLPPNAAVTRTLTFVVPADAAIGSAIVNTFTAVSDQTPEHEAVAEVIVAVPPGPSLLVHKLPDRNTAAPGDTVTYTLTVTNLLGVPQTNVVLTDTLLGLSETIASLPANATITRTVTFVVPADAAVGSVIRNTFIASSDLSPPAETIAEVTVQAPPGLSLRIRKLPDRNAAAPGETVAYTLTVTNLLDIPQTNVVLSDPLLGLSETIASLPANATITRTVTFVVPADAAIGSAVVNTFTAASDQTPAVETIAEVIVRTAPVATTTLAVRKRLDRSDAEPGETIRYTVEVANTGENPATDVVVRDSLTGEQRTIPVIAPGETEIVSFAFTVPAGTTQGTVIANRVTVAWPEQPPGSPPVRDEARVIVAVPAELPEVEVDARPEDPRPGETVIKTVTVANVTNLALTNVRVFDPLVGFRTVIPLLAPGERRVFTLQLPIPAGTEGATTFRNTVSVFSDQTPLQQEEVAVRTQALPDASLTETVDRAVGRPGETVIFTIQARNTGNVPLLNARLSAPLLGIQLRIAEFDVGASETLRVPFVLPDVEEDTVIVSPVTLVSDNGPVREASASVKVLAEEEE
;
A
#
# COMPACT_ATOMS: atom_id res chain seq x y z
N MET A 1 -85.02 8.71 21.97
CA MET A 1 -83.65 9.05 21.57
C MET A 1 -83.30 8.10 20.44
N THR A 2 -83.47 8.56 19.19
CA THR A 2 -83.57 7.70 17.99
C THR A 2 -82.71 8.27 16.86
N GLY A 3 -81.46 8.64 17.18
CA GLY A 3 -80.48 9.04 16.18
C GLY A 3 -79.41 7.96 16.04
N THR A 4 -78.91 7.77 14.83
CA THR A 4 -77.76 6.92 14.52
C THR A 4 -76.53 7.81 14.43
N PRO A 5 -75.53 7.65 15.32
CA PRO A 5 -74.26 8.37 15.20
C PRO A 5 -73.48 7.88 13.97
N VAL A 6 -72.72 8.78 13.34
CA VAL A 6 -71.80 8.43 12.23
C VAL A 6 -70.50 9.18 12.49
N LEU A 7 -69.48 8.47 12.96
CA LEU A 7 -68.15 9.04 13.13
C LEU A 7 -67.44 9.04 11.76
N VAL A 8 -66.81 10.18 11.45
CA VAL A 8 -65.81 10.30 10.39
C VAL A 8 -64.54 10.78 11.08
N ALA A 9 -63.53 9.92 11.15
CA ALA A 9 -62.23 10.28 11.66
C ALA A 9 -61.20 10.43 10.52
N VAL A 10 -60.27 11.37 10.67
CA VAL A 10 -59.09 11.49 9.81
C VAL A 10 -57.89 11.81 10.69
N LYS A 11 -56.75 11.20 10.36
CA LYS A 11 -55.48 11.52 10.97
C LYS A 11 -54.51 12.06 9.93
N LEU A 12 -53.88 13.19 10.24
CA LEU A 12 -52.91 13.83 9.36
C LEU A 12 -51.57 13.98 10.07
N ALA A 13 -50.48 13.97 9.30
CA ALA A 13 -49.15 14.32 9.79
C ALA A 13 -48.66 15.58 9.08
N ASN A 14 -48.19 16.57 9.83
CA ASN A 14 -47.65 17.80 9.27
C ASN A 14 -46.33 18.19 9.97
N PRO A 15 -45.19 18.24 9.25
CA PRO A 15 -45.01 17.83 7.85
C PRO A 15 -45.13 16.29 7.65
N PRO A 16 -45.43 15.81 6.43
CA PRO A 16 -45.51 14.36 6.12
C PRO A 16 -44.13 13.68 6.04
N ALA A 17 -43.05 14.45 6.04
CA ALA A 17 -41.67 13.96 6.13
C ALA A 17 -40.86 14.90 7.04
N ALA A 18 -39.98 14.34 7.88
CA ALA A 18 -39.22 15.09 8.87
C ALA A 18 -37.89 14.40 9.21
N ALA A 19 -36.88 15.16 9.63
CA ALA A 19 -35.59 14.61 10.06
C ALA A 19 -35.65 14.11 11.52
N PRO A 20 -34.74 13.23 11.96
CA PRO A 20 -34.59 12.89 13.37
C PRO A 20 -34.44 14.13 14.27
N GLY A 21 -35.24 14.22 15.33
CA GLY A 21 -35.31 15.37 16.23
C GLY A 21 -36.28 16.48 15.80
N ASP A 22 -36.78 16.47 14.57
CA ASP A 22 -37.85 17.39 14.17
C ASP A 22 -39.18 16.98 14.82
N THR A 23 -40.05 17.98 15.02
CA THR A 23 -41.38 17.75 15.56
C THR A 23 -42.40 17.70 14.42
N VAL A 24 -43.13 16.59 14.36
CA VAL A 24 -44.30 16.42 13.51
C VAL A 24 -45.55 16.55 14.37
N ILE A 25 -46.54 17.29 13.87
CA ILE A 25 -47.83 17.39 14.54
C ILE A 25 -48.76 16.35 13.92
N PHE A 26 -49.25 15.43 14.74
CA PHE A 26 -50.33 14.54 14.37
C PHE A 26 -51.67 15.21 14.70
N THR A 27 -52.52 15.38 13.68
CA THR A 27 -53.84 16.00 13.82
C THR A 27 -54.94 14.95 13.73
N ILE A 28 -55.56 14.74 14.90
CA ILE A 28 -56.82 14.14 15.32
C ILE A 28 -58.12 14.80 14.84
N VAL A 29 -58.69 14.58 13.66
CA VAL A 29 -60.00 15.17 13.31
C VAL A 29 -61.10 14.13 13.50
N LEU A 30 -62.07 14.42 14.37
CA LEU A 30 -63.27 13.61 14.60
C LEU A 30 -64.51 14.43 14.27
N GLU A 31 -65.42 13.92 13.44
CA GLU A 31 -66.69 14.58 13.14
C GLU A 31 -67.86 13.60 13.27
N ASN A 32 -68.90 14.00 14.03
CA ASN A 32 -70.15 13.23 14.11
C ASN A 32 -71.14 13.72 13.05
N HIS A 33 -71.19 13.05 11.91
CA HIS A 33 -72.11 13.31 10.79
C HIS A 33 -73.50 12.67 10.99
N GLY A 34 -73.69 11.95 12.10
CA GLY A 34 -74.95 11.29 12.43
C GLY A 34 -76.04 12.26 12.90
N ASN A 35 -77.24 11.74 13.09
CA ASN A 35 -78.37 12.48 13.66
C ASN A 35 -78.61 12.14 15.15
N GLY A 36 -77.65 11.48 15.80
CA GLY A 36 -77.60 11.21 17.23
C GLY A 36 -76.19 11.40 17.79
N ASP A 37 -76.08 11.67 19.09
CA ASP A 37 -74.82 11.93 19.78
C ASP A 37 -73.97 10.66 19.88
N LEU A 38 -72.64 10.77 19.80
CA LEU A 38 -71.70 9.71 20.19
C LEU A 38 -71.50 9.78 21.70
N PHE A 39 -71.64 8.66 22.40
CA PHE A 39 -71.52 8.62 23.87
C PHE A 39 -70.20 8.01 24.32
N ASN A 40 -69.58 8.59 25.35
CA ASN A 40 -68.40 8.03 26.01
C ASN A 40 -67.21 7.78 25.06
N VAL A 41 -66.94 8.73 24.15
CA VAL A 41 -65.85 8.61 23.17
C VAL A 41 -64.51 8.53 23.88
N ARG A 42 -63.68 7.53 23.53
CA ARG A 42 -62.32 7.34 24.00
C ARG A 42 -61.37 7.14 22.82
N ILE A 43 -60.25 7.82 22.85
CA ILE A 43 -59.22 7.82 21.82
C ILE A 43 -57.96 7.22 22.41
N VAL A 44 -57.40 6.21 21.73
CA VAL A 44 -56.16 5.55 22.10
C VAL A 44 -55.20 5.56 20.92
N ASP A 45 -54.07 6.24 21.05
CA ASP A 45 -52.94 6.22 20.12
C ASP A 45 -51.69 5.79 20.91
N PRO A 46 -51.24 4.53 20.70
CA PRO A 46 -50.10 3.98 21.41
C PRO A 46 -48.76 4.66 21.08
N LEU A 47 -48.58 5.20 19.88
CA LEU A 47 -47.29 5.77 19.45
C LEU A 47 -47.00 7.09 20.17
N ILE A 48 -48.02 7.94 20.31
CA ILE A 48 -47.89 9.24 20.99
C ILE A 48 -48.28 9.18 22.47
N GLY A 49 -48.65 7.99 22.97
CA GLY A 49 -49.06 7.76 24.35
C GLY A 49 -50.38 8.44 24.73
N LEU A 50 -51.25 8.70 23.76
CA LEU A 50 -52.55 9.32 23.99
C LEU A 50 -53.56 8.23 24.35
N ASP A 51 -54.11 8.28 25.56
CA ASP A 51 -55.27 7.47 25.97
C ASP A 51 -56.21 8.40 26.74
N GLN A 52 -57.21 8.94 26.03
CA GLN A 52 -58.08 9.96 26.57
C GLN A 52 -59.55 9.62 26.37
N PHE A 53 -60.30 9.81 27.45
CA PHE A 53 -61.74 9.85 27.43
C PHE A 53 -62.20 11.28 27.12
N ILE A 54 -62.89 11.43 25.98
CA ILE A 54 -63.34 12.71 25.41
C ILE A 54 -64.76 13.06 25.87
N GLY A 55 -65.56 12.05 26.23
CA GLY A 55 -66.98 12.22 26.58
C GLY A 55 -67.88 12.17 25.37
N ASP A 56 -69.02 12.86 25.40
CA ASP A 56 -70.02 12.78 24.34
C ASP A 56 -69.74 13.79 23.22
N ILE A 57 -69.88 13.39 21.95
CA ILE A 57 -69.78 14.27 20.78
C ILE A 57 -71.18 14.46 20.17
N PRO A 58 -71.81 15.63 20.33
CA PRO A 58 -73.15 15.87 19.81
C PRO A 58 -73.26 15.72 18.30
N ALA A 59 -74.46 15.38 17.81
CA ALA A 59 -74.74 15.32 16.37
C ALA A 59 -74.38 16.64 15.66
N GLY A 60 -73.59 16.56 14.58
CA GLY A 60 -73.13 17.70 13.77
C GLY A 60 -71.93 18.47 14.33
N MET A 61 -71.34 18.04 15.46
CA MET A 61 -70.13 18.64 16.03
C MET A 61 -68.88 17.84 15.65
N GLY A 62 -67.75 18.54 15.60
CA GLY A 62 -66.43 17.94 15.40
C GLY A 62 -65.44 18.39 16.47
N LEU A 63 -64.38 17.60 16.63
CA LEU A 63 -63.27 17.84 17.55
C LEU A 63 -61.96 17.68 16.78
N VAL A 64 -61.03 18.60 17.00
CA VAL A 64 -59.68 18.53 16.46
C VAL A 64 -58.68 18.44 17.62
N ILE A 65 -57.79 17.45 17.56
CA ILE A 65 -56.74 17.22 18.56
C ILE A 65 -55.39 17.24 17.86
N ASP A 66 -54.56 18.21 18.19
CA ASP A 66 -53.18 18.26 17.72
C ASP A 66 -52.26 17.69 18.78
N TRP A 67 -51.34 16.80 18.36
CA TRP A 67 -50.36 16.20 19.26
C TRP A 67 -48.96 16.24 18.67
N PRO A 68 -47.98 16.85 19.35
CA PRO A 68 -46.60 16.89 18.87
C PRO A 68 -45.92 15.53 19.09
N PHE A 69 -45.20 15.08 18.07
CA PHE A 69 -44.35 13.90 18.10
C PHE A 69 -42.97 14.26 17.57
N VAL A 70 -41.93 13.93 18.32
CA VAL A 70 -40.54 14.16 17.89
C VAL A 70 -40.04 12.90 17.23
N ILE A 71 -39.51 13.02 16.00
CA ILE A 71 -38.91 11.88 15.31
C ILE A 71 -37.74 11.35 16.15
N PRO A 72 -37.69 10.04 16.46
CA PRO A 72 -36.61 9.46 17.25
C PRO A 72 -35.23 9.80 16.66
N PRO A 73 -34.23 10.16 17.49
CA PRO A 73 -32.89 10.55 17.01
C PRO A 73 -32.16 9.47 16.21
N ASP A 74 -32.51 8.21 16.42
CA ASP A 74 -31.95 7.01 15.80
C ASP A 74 -32.78 6.50 14.60
N ALA A 75 -33.82 7.25 14.19
CA ALA A 75 -34.66 6.87 13.06
C ALA A 75 -33.83 6.88 11.76
N GLN A 76 -33.75 5.70 11.12
CA GLN A 76 -33.02 5.54 9.86
C GLN A 76 -33.75 6.23 8.71
N ALA A 77 -32.98 6.87 7.83
CA ALA A 77 -33.51 7.56 6.65
C ALA A 77 -34.23 6.59 5.70
N GLY A 78 -35.31 7.05 5.08
CA GLY A 78 -36.10 6.28 4.13
C GLY A 78 -37.08 5.28 4.77
N LEU A 79 -37.10 5.15 6.11
CA LEU A 79 -38.15 4.44 6.82
C LEU A 79 -39.38 5.32 7.04
N THR A 80 -40.55 4.69 7.21
CA THR A 80 -41.80 5.38 7.54
C THR A 80 -42.25 5.06 8.96
N ILE A 81 -42.51 6.08 9.77
CA ILE A 81 -43.11 5.95 11.10
C ILE A 81 -44.63 5.95 10.94
N SER A 82 -45.24 4.77 11.04
CA SER A 82 -46.70 4.63 11.01
C SER A 82 -47.31 4.95 12.35
N ASN A 83 -48.34 5.80 12.35
CA ASN A 83 -49.07 6.19 13.54
C ASN A 83 -50.57 5.94 13.39
N ILE A 84 -51.13 5.04 14.18
CA ILE A 84 -52.54 4.64 14.16
C ILE A 84 -53.22 5.08 15.46
N VAL A 85 -54.40 5.67 15.34
CA VAL A 85 -55.28 5.95 16.48
C VAL A 85 -56.53 5.10 16.40
N THR A 86 -56.94 4.54 17.54
CA THR A 86 -58.17 3.77 17.72
C THR A 86 -59.17 4.63 18.49
N ILE A 87 -60.37 4.81 17.95
CA ILE A 87 -61.49 5.53 18.59
C ILE A 87 -62.59 4.55 18.96
N THR A 88 -63.11 4.65 20.19
CA THR A 88 -64.20 3.83 20.71
C THR A 88 -65.30 4.71 21.30
N ALA A 89 -66.55 4.25 21.27
CA ALA A 89 -67.70 4.90 21.92
C ALA A 89 -68.74 3.82 22.25
N ASP A 90 -69.62 4.07 23.21
CA ASP A 90 -70.64 3.09 23.66
C ASP A 90 -71.64 2.71 22.57
N ASN A 91 -71.90 3.63 21.64
CA ASN A 91 -72.84 3.48 20.54
C ASN A 91 -72.17 3.48 19.16
N LEU A 92 -70.86 3.25 19.10
CA LEU A 92 -70.15 2.81 17.89
C LEU A 92 -70.23 1.29 17.79
N SER A 93 -70.56 0.76 16.61
CA SER A 93 -70.69 -0.68 16.38
C SER A 93 -69.35 -1.42 16.49
N GLU A 94 -68.27 -0.76 16.04
CA GLU A 94 -66.89 -1.24 16.12
C GLU A 94 -65.94 -0.04 16.37
N PRO A 95 -64.75 -0.27 16.95
CA PRO A 95 -63.73 0.77 17.04
C PRO A 95 -63.33 1.28 15.64
N GLU A 96 -63.13 2.58 15.51
CA GLU A 96 -62.62 3.19 14.27
C GLU A 96 -61.11 3.36 14.37
N GLU A 97 -60.36 2.88 13.38
CA GLU A 97 -58.90 3.04 13.31
C GLU A 97 -58.52 3.90 12.12
N VAL A 98 -57.82 5.01 12.38
CA VAL A 98 -57.30 5.89 11.33
C VAL A 98 -55.81 6.10 11.52
N GLY A 99 -55.08 5.98 10.41
CA GLY A 99 -53.61 6.00 10.41
C GLY A 99 -53.05 7.06 9.48
N THR A 100 -51.83 7.48 9.77
CA THR A 100 -50.98 8.26 8.87
C THR A 100 -49.54 7.80 9.04
N ALA A 101 -48.66 8.14 8.11
CA ALA A 101 -47.23 7.83 8.21
C ALA A 101 -46.39 9.09 8.02
N VAL A 102 -45.21 9.09 8.63
CA VAL A 102 -44.18 10.11 8.45
C VAL A 102 -42.94 9.47 7.84
N GLU A 103 -42.47 10.02 6.72
CA GLU A 103 -41.18 9.62 6.14
C GLU A 103 -40.01 10.25 6.90
N VAL A 104 -38.99 9.45 7.23
CA VAL A 104 -37.78 9.93 7.90
C VAL A 104 -36.78 10.42 6.85
N LEU A 105 -36.46 11.72 6.88
CA LEU A 105 -35.54 12.33 5.93
C LEU A 105 -34.07 11.96 6.21
N PRO A 106 -33.22 11.85 5.16
CA PRO A 106 -31.79 11.63 5.31
C PRO A 106 -31.06 12.84 5.87
N VAL A 107 -30.25 12.60 6.90
CA VAL A 107 -29.34 13.53 7.56
C VAL A 107 -27.94 12.91 7.53
N PRO A 108 -27.21 13.04 6.40
CA PRO A 108 -25.85 12.53 6.28
C PRO A 108 -24.91 13.31 7.21
N ARG A 109 -24.07 12.61 7.96
CA ARG A 109 -23.03 13.23 8.81
C ARG A 109 -21.77 12.38 8.80
N LEU A 110 -20.65 13.03 8.58
CA LEU A 110 -19.33 12.42 8.55
C LEU A 110 -18.49 13.07 9.64
N GLU A 111 -17.75 12.27 10.39
CA GLU A 111 -16.75 12.72 11.34
C GLU A 111 -15.40 12.11 11.01
N ILE A 112 -14.33 12.83 11.33
CA ILE A 112 -12.95 12.38 11.15
C ILE A 112 -12.14 12.69 12.40
N PHE A 113 -11.36 11.71 12.84
CA PHE A 113 -10.42 11.81 13.95
C PHE A 113 -9.02 11.49 13.45
N LYS A 114 -8.05 12.28 13.91
CA LYS A 114 -6.64 12.07 13.59
C LYS A 114 -5.80 12.09 14.86
N SER A 115 -4.89 11.13 14.97
CA SER A 115 -3.89 11.08 16.03
C SER A 115 -2.53 10.65 15.49
N ALA A 116 -1.48 10.93 16.23
CA ALA A 116 -0.14 10.42 15.99
C ALA A 116 0.25 9.49 17.14
N ASP A 117 1.06 8.46 16.87
CA ASP A 117 1.61 7.57 17.90
C ASP A 117 2.51 8.32 18.90
N ARG A 118 3.11 9.44 18.47
CA ARG A 118 3.92 10.35 19.29
C ARG A 118 3.72 11.80 18.84
N SER A 119 3.68 12.73 19.80
CA SER A 119 3.57 14.19 19.54
C SER A 119 4.93 14.88 19.38
N VAL A 120 6.02 14.17 19.67
CA VAL A 120 7.40 14.65 19.54
C VAL A 120 8.21 13.56 18.86
N VAL A 121 8.95 13.93 17.82
CA VAL A 121 9.73 12.99 17.01
C VAL A 121 11.09 13.62 16.63
N PRO A 122 12.21 12.91 16.80
CA PRO A 122 13.50 13.34 16.25
C PRO A 122 13.47 13.30 14.71
N ALA A 123 14.28 14.16 14.07
CA ALA A 123 14.53 14.04 12.64
C ALA A 123 15.24 12.69 12.35
N GLY A 124 14.84 11.99 11.30
CA GLY A 124 15.31 10.64 10.94
C GLY A 124 14.46 9.48 11.46
N GLU A 125 13.38 9.73 12.22
CA GLU A 125 12.44 8.70 12.68
C GLU A 125 11.11 8.71 11.91
N THR A 126 10.30 7.64 12.07
CA THR A 126 8.96 7.52 11.49
C THR A 126 7.88 7.74 12.55
N VAL A 127 6.91 8.63 12.24
CA VAL A 127 5.67 8.81 13.00
C VAL A 127 4.53 8.08 12.30
N HIS A 128 3.64 7.42 13.04
CA HIS A 128 2.46 6.75 12.48
C HIS A 128 1.21 7.56 12.80
N PHE A 129 0.56 8.08 11.75
CA PHE A 129 -0.72 8.76 11.89
C PHE A 129 -1.87 7.76 11.80
N THR A 130 -2.81 7.84 12.74
CA THR A 130 -4.07 7.12 12.68
C THR A 130 -5.16 8.09 12.21
N ILE A 131 -5.88 7.74 11.15
CA ILE A 131 -7.02 8.50 10.63
C ILE A 131 -8.25 7.60 10.73
N GLU A 132 -9.24 8.01 11.51
CA GLU A 132 -10.51 7.31 11.69
C GLU A 132 -11.63 8.17 11.10
N VAL A 133 -12.42 7.61 10.19
CA VAL A 133 -13.63 8.26 9.65
C VAL A 133 -14.87 7.49 10.09
N VAL A 134 -15.90 8.21 10.51
CA VAL A 134 -17.12 7.65 11.10
C VAL A 134 -18.35 8.28 10.45
N ASN A 135 -19.30 7.46 10.01
CA ASN A 135 -20.63 7.95 9.62
C ASN A 135 -21.51 8.08 10.87
N THR A 136 -21.72 9.31 11.33
CA THR A 136 -22.58 9.65 12.48
C THR A 136 -23.97 10.11 12.08
N GLY A 137 -24.31 10.04 10.78
CA GLY A 137 -25.62 10.37 10.24
C GLY A 137 -26.63 9.23 10.39
N ASN A 138 -27.83 9.43 9.86
CA ASN A 138 -28.87 8.39 9.81
C ASN A 138 -29.06 7.78 8.41
N ALA A 139 -28.15 8.08 7.48
CA ALA A 139 -28.13 7.59 6.11
C ALA A 139 -26.71 7.12 5.74
N ASP A 140 -26.62 6.12 4.88
CA ASP A 140 -25.33 5.62 4.37
C ASP A 140 -24.63 6.70 3.52
N LEU A 141 -23.31 6.79 3.68
CA LEU A 141 -22.49 7.74 2.92
C LEU A 141 -21.80 7.01 1.77
N ALA A 142 -21.96 7.50 0.56
CA ALA A 142 -21.26 7.04 -0.62
C ALA A 142 -20.01 7.91 -0.87
N ASN A 143 -19.06 7.33 -1.60
CA ASN A 143 -17.90 8.04 -2.16
C ASN A 143 -17.11 8.86 -1.10
N VAL A 144 -16.92 8.30 0.10
CA VAL A 144 -16.16 8.97 1.17
C VAL A 144 -14.69 8.96 0.79
N ARG A 145 -14.16 10.10 0.36
CA ARG A 145 -12.76 10.32 0.02
C ARG A 145 -12.03 10.88 1.23
N VAL A 146 -10.99 10.18 1.67
CA VAL A 146 -10.12 10.55 2.79
C VAL A 146 -8.77 10.97 2.23
N THR A 147 -8.28 12.14 2.60
CA THR A 147 -6.99 12.69 2.15
C THR A 147 -6.19 13.23 3.33
N ASP A 148 -4.87 13.19 3.23
CA ASP A 148 -3.96 13.77 4.22
C ASP A 148 -2.90 14.63 3.54
N ASP A 149 -2.79 15.90 3.95
CA ASP A 149 -1.95 16.87 3.24
C ASP A 149 -0.44 16.64 3.46
N LEU A 150 -0.03 16.27 4.67
CA LEU A 150 1.37 16.07 5.02
C LEU A 150 1.93 14.76 4.43
N THR A 151 1.16 13.68 4.49
CA THR A 151 1.62 12.36 4.02
C THR A 151 1.31 12.09 2.55
N GLY A 152 0.41 12.86 1.94
CA GLY A 152 -0.10 12.59 0.59
C GLY A 152 -1.01 11.36 0.50
N PHE A 153 -1.49 10.84 1.64
CA PHE A 153 -2.38 9.69 1.68
C PHE A 153 -3.73 10.03 1.06
N GLU A 154 -4.26 9.10 0.28
CA GLU A 154 -5.59 9.18 -0.32
C GLU A 154 -6.27 7.80 -0.33
N ALA A 155 -7.52 7.75 0.14
CA ALA A 155 -8.35 6.56 0.11
C ALA A 155 -9.80 6.91 -0.29
N LEU A 156 -10.46 6.00 -1.00
CA LEU A 156 -11.87 6.09 -1.33
C LEU A 156 -12.62 4.93 -0.68
N ILE A 157 -13.61 5.24 0.15
CA ILE A 157 -14.54 4.28 0.74
C ILE A 157 -15.84 4.38 -0.08
N PRO A 158 -16.18 3.36 -0.90
CA PRO A 158 -17.33 3.43 -1.79
C PRO A 158 -18.65 3.65 -1.06
N ILE A 159 -18.85 2.97 0.07
CA ILE A 159 -20.00 3.11 0.97
C ILE A 159 -19.51 2.97 2.41
N LEU A 160 -19.91 3.90 3.28
CA LEU A 160 -19.71 3.89 4.73
C LEU A 160 -21.09 3.86 5.41
N PHE A 161 -21.46 2.68 5.93
CA PHE A 161 -22.79 2.46 6.53
C PHE A 161 -22.99 3.30 7.79
N VAL A 162 -24.25 3.56 8.14
CA VAL A 162 -24.61 4.27 9.39
C VAL A 162 -23.93 3.61 10.61
N GLY A 163 -23.17 4.40 11.37
CA GLY A 163 -22.43 3.96 12.55
C GLY A 163 -21.15 3.17 12.26
N GLN A 164 -20.83 2.88 11.00
CA GLN A 164 -19.56 2.27 10.61
C GLN A 164 -18.41 3.27 10.77
N ARG A 165 -17.24 2.74 11.15
CA ARG A 165 -15.97 3.45 11.16
C ARG A 165 -14.96 2.74 10.27
N GLU A 166 -14.10 3.51 9.62
CA GLU A 166 -12.95 3.00 8.87
C GLU A 166 -11.68 3.64 9.44
N VAL A 167 -10.63 2.84 9.67
CA VAL A 167 -9.39 3.30 10.31
C VAL A 167 -8.19 3.01 9.42
N PHE A 168 -7.39 4.05 9.17
CA PHE A 168 -6.16 3.98 8.39
C PHE A 168 -4.95 4.27 9.29
N SER A 169 -3.87 3.51 9.13
CA SER A 169 -2.58 3.79 9.74
C SER A 169 -1.58 4.17 8.65
N VAL A 170 -1.06 5.39 8.72
CA VAL A 170 -0.23 6.01 7.69
C VAL A 170 1.15 6.33 8.27
N PRO A 171 2.22 5.61 7.89
CA PRO A 171 3.58 5.94 8.32
C PRO A 171 4.13 7.16 7.58
N PHE A 172 4.84 8.04 8.30
CA PHE A 172 5.52 9.22 7.75
C PHE A 172 6.95 9.32 8.29
N PHE A 173 7.93 9.23 7.41
CA PHE A 173 9.34 9.40 7.74
C PHE A 173 9.68 10.89 7.82
N VAL A 174 10.28 11.34 8.92
CA VAL A 174 10.75 12.72 9.10
C VAL A 174 12.19 12.82 8.58
N PRO A 175 12.47 13.54 7.48
CA PRO A 175 13.83 13.70 6.98
C PRO A 175 14.79 14.31 8.01
N LEU A 176 16.07 13.93 7.96
CA LEU A 176 17.12 14.44 8.88
C LEU A 176 17.23 15.97 8.87
N GLU A 177 16.99 16.61 7.72
CA GLU A 177 17.11 18.08 7.55
C GLU A 177 15.85 18.86 7.97
N THR A 178 14.84 18.18 8.53
CA THR A 178 13.55 18.81 8.85
C THR A 178 13.71 19.86 9.94
N PRO A 179 13.39 21.15 9.68
CA PRO A 179 13.57 22.21 10.66
C PRO A 179 12.79 21.94 11.95
N PRO A 180 13.35 22.25 13.13
CA PRO A 180 12.66 22.04 14.39
C PRO A 180 11.53 23.05 14.57
N GLN A 181 10.31 22.55 14.47
CA GLN A 181 9.08 23.30 14.73
C GLN A 181 7.94 22.31 14.95
N THR A 182 6.78 22.84 15.31
CA THR A 182 5.53 22.08 15.33
C THR A 182 4.91 22.08 13.94
N TYR A 183 4.75 20.89 13.37
CA TYR A 183 4.07 20.68 12.10
C TYR A 183 2.62 20.27 12.38
N VAL A 184 1.70 20.96 11.71
CA VAL A 184 0.28 20.61 11.72
C VAL A 184 0.04 19.68 10.54
N ASN A 185 -0.45 18.48 10.81
CA ASN A 185 -0.92 17.56 9.78
C ASN A 185 -2.46 17.57 9.74
N THR A 186 -3.04 17.84 8.58
CA THR A 186 -4.49 17.93 8.38
C THR A 186 -4.98 16.76 7.53
N ALA A 187 -5.80 15.89 8.12
CA ALA A 187 -6.61 14.95 7.36
C ALA A 187 -7.97 15.58 7.04
N ALA A 188 -8.47 15.31 5.85
CA ALA A 188 -9.81 15.69 5.39
C ALA A 188 -10.57 14.44 4.96
N ALA A 189 -11.87 14.42 5.21
CA ALA A 189 -12.78 13.45 4.61
C ALA A 189 -13.99 14.16 4.02
N VAL A 190 -14.42 13.74 2.84
CA VAL A 190 -15.56 14.31 2.12
C VAL A 190 -16.36 13.18 1.46
N SER A 191 -17.68 13.28 1.52
CA SER A 191 -18.61 12.46 0.74
C SER A 191 -19.31 13.35 -0.29
N ASP A 192 -19.95 12.76 -1.30
CA ASP A 192 -20.88 13.47 -2.18
C ASP A 192 -22.17 13.94 -1.47
N GLN A 193 -22.41 13.46 -0.24
CA GLN A 193 -23.58 13.79 0.58
C GLN A 193 -23.27 14.70 1.78
N THR A 194 -22.00 14.99 2.09
CA THR A 194 -21.61 15.84 3.23
C THR A 194 -20.64 16.93 2.82
N GLU A 195 -20.62 18.03 3.59
CA GLU A 195 -19.52 18.98 3.52
C GLU A 195 -18.20 18.31 3.98
N PRO A 196 -17.02 18.80 3.54
CA PRO A 196 -15.73 18.30 3.98
C PRO A 196 -15.56 18.49 5.49
N VAL A 197 -15.10 17.45 6.16
CA VAL A 197 -14.69 17.48 7.57
C VAL A 197 -13.18 17.32 7.69
N PHE A 198 -12.60 17.95 8.70
CA PHE A 198 -11.16 18.01 8.90
C PHE A 198 -10.79 17.60 10.32
N SER A 199 -9.67 16.90 10.45
CA SER A 199 -9.04 16.63 11.72
C SER A 199 -7.57 16.98 11.63
N ILE A 200 -7.08 17.73 12.61
CA ILE A 200 -5.68 18.12 12.69
C ILE A 200 -4.97 17.37 13.80
N THR A 201 -3.69 17.11 13.62
CA THR A 201 -2.81 16.64 14.67
C THR A 201 -1.46 17.34 14.55
N GLU A 202 -0.81 17.58 15.69
CA GLU A 202 0.45 18.32 15.75
C GLU A 202 1.58 17.38 16.13
N VAL A 203 2.70 17.49 15.40
CA VAL A 203 3.93 16.76 15.69
C VAL A 203 5.08 17.76 15.75
N THR A 204 5.80 17.77 16.87
CA THR A 204 6.96 18.64 17.07
C THR A 204 8.24 17.92 16.72
N VAL A 205 8.99 18.48 15.77
CA VAL A 205 10.35 18.03 15.46
C VAL A 205 11.33 18.76 16.37
N LEU A 206 12.22 18.02 17.03
CA LEU A 206 13.22 18.58 17.94
C LEU A 206 14.45 19.10 17.19
N ALA A 207 15.15 20.06 17.81
CA ALA A 207 16.45 20.51 17.33
C ALA A 207 17.50 19.43 17.61
N ASP A 208 18.25 19.05 16.58
CA ASP A 208 19.32 18.06 16.58
C ASP A 208 20.55 18.65 15.86
N PRO A 209 21.32 19.52 16.52
CA PRO A 209 22.54 20.09 15.95
C PRO A 209 23.62 19.00 15.81
N ARG A 210 24.19 18.87 14.61
CA ARG A 210 25.26 17.90 14.34
C ARG A 210 26.28 18.48 13.38
N LEU A 211 27.55 18.35 13.75
CA LEU A 211 28.70 18.80 12.97
C LEU A 211 29.50 17.56 12.53
N GLY A 212 29.75 17.44 11.22
CA GLY A 212 30.75 16.56 10.64
C GLY A 212 32.08 17.32 10.46
N ILE A 213 33.19 16.70 10.86
CA ILE A 213 34.53 17.28 10.75
C ILE A 213 35.48 16.22 10.20
N ASP A 214 36.10 16.52 9.06
CA ASP A 214 37.18 15.71 8.51
C ASP A 214 38.45 16.57 8.37
N LYS A 215 39.62 15.94 8.57
CA LYS A 215 40.93 16.56 8.40
C LYS A 215 41.91 15.61 7.74
N ILE A 216 42.23 15.89 6.47
CA ILE A 216 42.98 14.98 5.62
C ILE A 216 44.30 15.65 5.19
N PRO A 217 45.47 15.01 5.41
CA PRO A 217 46.74 15.51 4.91
C PRO A 217 46.91 15.17 3.43
N GLU A 218 47.58 16.03 2.66
CA GLU A 218 47.85 15.84 1.24
C GLU A 218 48.67 14.56 0.96
N THR A 219 49.59 14.20 1.87
CA THR A 219 50.39 12.97 1.80
C THR A 219 50.52 12.32 3.19
N ALA A 220 50.66 10.99 3.23
CA ALA A 220 50.84 10.25 4.49
C ALA A 220 52.27 10.35 5.08
N SER A 221 53.23 10.88 4.31
CA SER A 221 54.61 11.07 4.76
C SER A 221 55.24 12.31 4.14
N VAL A 222 56.20 12.92 4.85
CA VAL A 222 56.88 14.16 4.44
C VAL A 222 58.29 14.24 5.03
N ALA A 223 59.25 14.84 4.31
CA ALA A 223 60.62 15.02 4.80
C ALA A 223 60.76 16.31 5.63
N PRO A 224 61.73 16.38 6.58
CA PRO A 224 62.01 17.61 7.32
C PRO A 224 62.30 18.80 6.38
N GLY A 225 61.65 19.94 6.63
CA GLY A 225 61.79 21.16 5.83
C GLY A 225 60.86 21.27 4.61
N GLN A 226 60.03 20.26 4.31
CA GLN A 226 59.02 20.33 3.26
C GLN A 226 57.67 20.86 3.78
N THR A 227 56.84 21.37 2.87
CA THR A 227 55.47 21.83 3.16
C THR A 227 54.48 20.72 2.83
N ILE A 228 53.51 20.51 3.72
CA ILE A 228 52.35 19.63 3.53
C ILE A 228 51.06 20.45 3.68
N GLN A 229 50.02 20.13 2.90
CA GLN A 229 48.69 20.74 3.06
C GLN A 229 47.74 19.83 3.84
N TYR A 230 46.84 20.44 4.62
CA TYR A 230 45.73 19.79 5.29
C TYR A 230 44.42 20.36 4.73
N VAL A 231 43.52 19.47 4.29
CA VAL A 231 42.15 19.79 3.89
C VAL A 231 41.23 19.52 5.07
N VAL A 232 40.57 20.56 5.55
CA VAL A 232 39.57 20.50 6.62
C VAL A 232 38.19 20.67 6.00
N ARG A 233 37.31 19.68 6.21
CA ARG A 233 35.92 19.71 5.75
C ARG A 233 35.00 19.82 6.96
N LEU A 234 34.17 20.86 6.99
CA LEU A 234 33.11 21.06 7.97
C LEU A 234 31.77 20.85 7.29
N GLU A 235 30.88 20.07 7.89
CA GLU A 235 29.56 19.78 7.35
C GLU A 235 28.48 19.90 8.43
N ASN A 236 27.43 20.66 8.19
CA ASN A 236 26.27 20.65 9.08
C ASN A 236 25.32 19.53 8.67
N ILE A 237 25.41 18.40 9.39
CA ILE A 237 24.58 17.20 9.17
C ILE A 237 23.37 17.14 10.13
N GLY A 238 23.08 18.25 10.82
CA GLY A 238 21.95 18.39 11.72
C GLY A 238 20.88 19.32 11.17
N ASN A 239 19.75 19.45 11.87
CA ASN A 239 18.58 20.17 11.37
C ASN A 239 18.47 21.64 11.81
N VAL A 240 19.54 22.20 12.39
CA VAL A 240 19.64 23.61 12.79
C VAL A 240 20.92 24.24 12.27
N PRO A 241 20.92 25.53 11.90
CA PRO A 241 22.15 26.25 11.57
C PRO A 241 23.13 26.21 12.75
N LEU A 242 24.41 25.97 12.46
CA LEU A 242 25.48 26.01 13.45
C LEU A 242 26.12 27.39 13.46
N THR A 243 26.22 28.00 14.65
CA THR A 243 26.69 29.37 14.81
C THR A 243 27.92 29.47 15.72
N GLY A 244 28.64 30.59 15.59
CA GLY A 244 29.81 30.85 16.43
C GLY A 244 30.95 29.85 16.22
N ILE A 245 31.10 29.36 14.99
CA ILE A 245 32.08 28.32 14.64
C ILE A 245 33.48 28.87 14.86
N ARG A 246 34.23 28.27 15.79
CA ARG A 246 35.63 28.60 16.07
C ARG A 246 36.49 27.37 15.80
N ILE A 247 37.44 27.52 14.89
CA ILE A 247 38.41 26.48 14.57
C ILE A 247 39.73 26.80 15.26
N VAL A 248 40.26 25.83 16.00
CA VAL A 248 41.54 25.92 16.70
C VAL A 248 42.40 24.72 16.32
N ASP A 249 43.60 25.00 15.81
CA ASP A 249 44.63 24.00 15.54
C ASP A 249 45.99 24.59 15.96
N PRO A 250 46.51 24.18 17.14
CA PRO A 250 47.79 24.70 17.64
C PRO A 250 48.99 24.36 16.76
N THR A 251 48.97 23.21 16.07
CA THR A 251 50.07 22.74 15.21
C THR A 251 50.16 23.58 13.94
N LEU A 252 49.01 23.93 13.37
CA LEU A 252 48.91 24.81 12.20
C LEU A 252 48.94 26.30 12.57
N GLY A 253 48.85 26.63 13.86
CA GLY A 253 48.80 28.01 14.37
C GLY A 253 47.47 28.72 14.04
N ILE A 254 46.37 27.96 13.95
CA ILE A 254 45.05 28.47 13.60
C ILE A 254 44.25 28.68 14.88
N ASP A 255 43.65 29.86 15.02
CA ASP A 255 42.61 30.17 16.00
C ASP A 255 41.75 31.29 15.43
N ARG A 256 40.63 30.94 14.79
CA ARG A 256 39.76 31.92 14.11
C ARG A 256 38.30 31.51 14.09
N LEU A 257 37.45 32.51 13.89
CA LEU A 257 36.02 32.33 13.68
C LEU A 257 35.72 32.12 12.20
N GLU A 258 34.78 31.23 11.92
CA GLU A 258 34.19 31.01 10.62
C GLU A 258 32.73 31.51 10.60
N PRO A 259 32.20 31.91 9.43
CA PRO A 259 30.78 32.19 9.28
C PRO A 259 29.91 30.98 9.65
N ASP A 260 28.68 31.24 10.07
CA ASP A 260 27.68 30.21 10.38
C ASP A 260 27.53 29.22 9.21
N LEU A 261 27.21 27.96 9.56
CA LEU A 261 27.06 26.85 8.62
C LEU A 261 25.58 26.48 8.55
N GLN A 262 24.94 26.74 7.41
CA GLN A 262 23.53 26.41 7.21
C GLN A 262 23.34 24.89 7.15
N VAL A 263 22.11 24.44 7.38
CA VAL A 263 21.72 23.02 7.32
C VAL A 263 22.10 22.42 5.95
N GLY A 264 22.81 21.29 5.94
CA GLY A 264 23.36 20.64 4.75
C GLY A 264 24.53 21.36 4.08
N GLU A 265 25.02 22.48 4.63
CA GLU A 265 26.16 23.20 4.07
C GLU A 265 27.48 22.48 4.38
N VAL A 266 28.30 22.32 3.35
CA VAL A 266 29.66 21.76 3.42
C VAL A 266 30.65 22.88 3.12
N ARG A 267 31.69 23.02 3.96
CA ARG A 267 32.75 24.00 3.79
C ARG A 267 34.12 23.36 3.88
N GLU A 268 34.92 23.56 2.83
CA GLU A 268 36.29 23.08 2.78
C GLU A 268 37.29 24.23 2.98
N LEU A 269 38.31 23.97 3.78
CA LEU A 269 39.38 24.91 4.12
C LEU A 269 40.73 24.20 3.93
N VAL A 270 41.69 24.88 3.30
CA VAL A 270 43.03 24.32 3.05
C VAL A 270 44.06 25.11 3.84
N PHE A 271 44.91 24.40 4.58
CA PHE A 271 45.95 24.97 5.42
C PHE A 271 47.31 24.34 5.12
N ALA A 272 48.37 25.14 5.05
CA ALA A 272 49.72 24.66 4.80
C ALA A 272 50.54 24.61 6.10
N PHE A 273 51.36 23.56 6.25
CA PHE A 273 52.28 23.37 7.36
C PHE A 273 53.68 23.07 6.84
N VAL A 274 54.70 23.77 7.35
CA VAL A 274 56.11 23.47 7.03
C VAL A 274 56.68 22.60 8.14
N VAL A 275 57.11 21.39 7.81
CA VAL A 275 57.73 20.49 8.78
C VAL A 275 59.06 21.10 9.24
N PRO A 276 59.28 21.30 10.55
CA PRO A 276 60.55 21.80 11.06
C PRO A 276 61.74 20.97 10.55
N ARG A 277 62.86 21.64 10.22
CA ARG A 277 64.03 20.97 9.62
C ARG A 277 64.74 20.03 10.60
N ASP A 278 64.50 20.21 11.89
CA ASP A 278 65.03 19.44 13.00
C ASP A 278 64.10 18.31 13.45
N THR A 279 62.96 18.11 12.78
CA THR A 279 62.04 17.01 13.11
C THR A 279 62.72 15.64 12.88
N PRO A 280 62.81 14.78 13.91
CA PRO A 280 63.47 13.49 13.80
C PRO A 280 62.83 12.59 12.74
N VAL A 281 63.64 11.93 11.95
CA VAL A 281 63.15 10.90 11.03
C VAL A 281 62.63 9.71 11.83
N GLY A 282 61.47 9.18 11.40
CA GLY A 282 60.74 8.10 12.05
C GLY A 282 59.69 8.58 13.05
N SER A 283 59.55 9.90 13.28
CA SER A 283 58.49 10.44 14.14
C SER A 283 57.16 10.57 13.38
N ASP A 284 56.05 10.39 14.10
CA ASP A 284 54.72 10.75 13.61
C ASP A 284 54.32 12.16 14.05
N LEU A 285 53.84 12.96 13.11
CA LEU A 285 53.21 14.25 13.33
C LEU A 285 51.72 14.02 13.58
N VAL A 286 51.30 14.06 14.85
CA VAL A 286 49.89 14.04 15.25
C VAL A 286 49.36 15.47 15.23
N ASN A 287 48.38 15.74 14.38
CA ASN A 287 47.79 17.06 14.23
C ASN A 287 46.30 17.06 14.62
N ILE A 288 45.96 17.67 15.74
CA ILE A 288 44.58 17.73 16.27
C ILE A 288 43.93 19.07 15.90
N LEU A 289 42.75 19.00 15.30
CA LEU A 289 41.88 20.14 15.03
C LEU A 289 40.71 20.09 16.02
N SER A 290 40.47 21.18 16.73
CA SER A 290 39.29 21.35 17.58
C SER A 290 38.34 22.38 16.95
N VAL A 291 37.07 22.04 16.81
CA VAL A 291 36.01 22.93 16.31
C VAL A 291 34.97 23.10 17.39
N LEU A 292 34.69 24.35 17.76
CA LEU A 292 33.67 24.71 18.73
C LEU A 292 32.51 25.41 18.01
N THR A 293 31.28 24.96 18.27
CA THR A 293 30.06 25.68 17.88
C THR A 293 29.21 25.96 19.12
N ALA A 294 28.28 26.91 19.01
CA ALA A 294 27.38 27.22 20.11
C ALA A 294 26.41 26.06 20.43
N GLU A 295 26.08 25.23 19.42
CA GLU A 295 25.04 24.20 19.51
C GLU A 295 25.58 22.81 19.83
N THR A 296 26.74 22.41 19.30
CA THR A 296 27.31 21.05 19.50
C THR A 296 28.37 20.99 20.60
N GLY A 297 28.87 22.14 21.06
CA GLY A 297 30.07 22.19 21.91
C GLY A 297 31.35 21.83 21.12
N PRO A 298 32.49 21.63 21.81
CA PRO A 298 33.76 21.36 21.16
C PRO A 298 33.83 19.91 20.64
N GLN A 299 34.32 19.75 19.42
CA GLN A 299 34.60 18.46 18.79
C GLN A 299 36.04 18.46 18.26
N GLU A 300 36.67 17.30 18.20
CA GLU A 300 38.07 17.17 17.77
C GLU A 300 38.25 16.07 16.73
N VAL A 301 39.18 16.30 15.79
CA VAL A 301 39.63 15.29 14.82
C VAL A 301 41.15 15.31 14.74
N GLU A 302 41.76 14.13 14.71
CA GLU A 302 43.20 13.94 14.58
C GLU A 302 43.60 13.53 13.16
N SER A 303 44.82 13.88 12.78
CA SER A 303 45.44 13.52 11.50
C SER A 303 46.90 13.17 11.72
N LEU A 304 47.40 12.11 11.06
CA LEU A 304 48.74 11.54 11.29
C LEU A 304 49.60 11.60 10.02
N VAL A 305 50.87 12.04 10.15
CA VAL A 305 51.85 12.06 9.04
C VAL A 305 53.23 11.61 9.51
N THR A 306 53.87 10.64 8.84
CA THR A 306 55.19 10.10 9.24
C THR A 306 56.36 10.83 8.58
N VAL A 307 57.43 11.10 9.34
CA VAL A 307 58.65 11.80 8.87
C VAL A 307 59.72 10.81 8.41
N THR A 308 60.31 10.98 7.21
CA THR A 308 61.27 9.99 6.61
C THR A 308 62.64 10.58 6.16
N GLY A 309 63.77 9.83 6.31
CA GLY A 309 65.16 10.11 5.81
C GLY A 309 66.42 9.66 6.65
N LEU A 310 67.51 9.14 6.05
CA LEU A 310 68.85 8.99 6.71
C LEU A 310 69.97 9.58 5.83
N GLY A 311 70.89 10.37 6.39
CA GLY A 311 71.81 11.26 5.64
C GLY A 311 73.09 10.63 5.04
N LEU A 312 73.76 9.72 5.76
CA LEU A 312 74.94 8.97 5.30
C LEU A 312 74.79 7.50 5.72
N THR A 313 75.34 6.58 4.94
CA THR A 313 75.47 5.15 5.31
C THR A 313 76.94 4.75 5.34
N LEU A 314 77.29 3.85 6.26
CA LEU A 314 78.66 3.40 6.51
C LEU A 314 78.75 1.88 6.72
N SER A 315 79.84 1.27 6.26
CA SER A 315 80.17 -0.14 6.51
C SER A 315 81.66 -0.33 6.73
N LYS A 316 82.01 -1.39 7.49
CA LYS A 316 83.38 -1.79 7.79
C LYS A 316 83.49 -3.31 7.86
N GLU A 317 84.42 -3.88 7.11
CA GLU A 317 84.62 -5.33 7.03
C GLU A 317 86.11 -5.67 7.09
N SER A 318 86.48 -6.74 7.79
CA SER A 318 87.83 -7.31 7.75
C SER A 318 87.93 -8.45 6.72
N ASP A 319 89.13 -8.69 6.18
CA ASP A 319 89.38 -9.80 5.25
C ASP A 319 89.35 -11.18 5.93
N ARG A 320 89.47 -11.21 7.27
CA ARG A 320 89.40 -12.42 8.12
C ARG A 320 88.89 -12.09 9.53
N ALA A 321 88.25 -13.05 10.18
CA ALA A 321 87.62 -12.90 11.50
C ALA A 321 88.55 -13.25 12.69
N ALA A 322 89.70 -13.88 12.44
CA ALA A 322 90.68 -14.22 13.47
C ALA A 322 92.11 -14.17 12.91
N ALA A 323 93.07 -13.80 13.76
CA ALA A 323 94.48 -13.71 13.39
C ALA A 323 95.38 -13.94 14.63
N ALA A 324 96.48 -14.66 14.46
CA ALA A 324 97.44 -14.89 15.54
C ALA A 324 98.26 -13.63 15.86
N PRO A 325 98.83 -13.49 17.08
CA PRO A 325 99.76 -12.42 17.40
C PRO A 325 100.90 -12.33 16.36
N GLY A 326 101.00 -11.18 15.68
CA GLY A 326 101.97 -10.91 14.61
C GLY A 326 101.45 -11.02 13.17
N GLU A 327 100.22 -11.50 12.95
CA GLU A 327 99.61 -11.59 11.60
C GLU A 327 98.93 -10.28 11.16
N THR A 328 98.88 -10.04 9.85
CA THR A 328 98.24 -8.85 9.25
C THR A 328 96.83 -9.15 8.72
N VAL A 329 95.88 -8.28 9.06
CA VAL A 329 94.46 -8.24 8.65
C VAL A 329 94.21 -6.97 7.83
N PHE A 330 93.38 -7.03 6.79
CA PHE A 330 92.97 -5.87 6.00
C PHE A 330 91.52 -5.48 6.29
N TYR A 331 91.22 -4.21 6.52
CA TYR A 331 89.87 -3.68 6.72
C TYR A 331 89.44 -2.81 5.54
N THR A 332 88.21 -3.01 5.04
CA THR A 332 87.56 -2.20 4.01
C THR A 332 86.46 -1.34 4.63
N LEU A 333 86.55 -0.02 4.46
CA LEU A 333 85.63 1.00 5.00
C LEU A 333 84.88 1.64 3.84
N THR A 334 83.55 1.74 3.92
CA THR A 334 82.71 2.35 2.86
C THR A 334 81.77 3.40 3.44
N VAL A 335 81.60 4.52 2.75
CA VAL A 335 80.68 5.61 3.11
C VAL A 335 79.91 6.08 1.89
N THR A 336 78.58 6.20 1.96
CA THR A 336 77.73 6.71 0.85
C THR A 336 76.81 7.83 1.32
N ASN A 337 76.64 8.85 0.47
CA ASN A 337 75.64 9.91 0.68
C ASN A 337 74.27 9.50 0.12
N LEU A 338 73.25 9.48 0.98
CA LEU A 338 71.87 9.11 0.60
C LEU A 338 70.96 10.31 0.33
N LEU A 339 71.44 11.54 0.57
CA LEU A 339 70.67 12.76 0.34
C LEU A 339 70.82 13.24 -1.11
N ASN A 340 69.78 13.90 -1.62
CA ASN A 340 69.81 14.61 -2.91
C ASN A 340 70.59 15.95 -2.87
N ALA A 341 71.39 16.18 -1.82
CA ALA A 341 72.28 17.32 -1.67
C ALA A 341 73.70 16.85 -1.29
N PRO A 342 74.77 17.59 -1.68
CA PRO A 342 76.13 17.26 -1.30
C PRO A 342 76.31 17.31 0.22
N GLN A 343 76.92 16.27 0.76
CA GLN A 343 77.47 16.27 2.11
C GLN A 343 78.86 16.91 2.07
N THR A 344 79.22 17.77 3.02
CA THR A 344 80.49 18.50 3.06
C THR A 344 81.28 18.23 4.34
N ASN A 345 82.60 18.40 4.26
CA ASN A 345 83.50 18.20 5.39
C ASN A 345 83.31 16.84 6.10
N ILE A 346 83.17 15.76 5.31
CA ILE A 346 82.97 14.42 5.86
C ILE A 346 84.28 13.95 6.49
N ALA A 347 84.33 13.90 7.81
CA ALA A 347 85.45 13.41 8.58
C ALA A 347 85.35 11.89 8.75
N LEU A 348 86.27 11.16 8.11
CA LEU A 348 86.47 9.72 8.25
C LEU A 348 87.52 9.49 9.34
N ASN A 349 87.17 8.76 10.40
CA ASN A 349 88.08 8.54 11.51
C ASN A 349 88.07 7.07 11.96
N ASP A 350 89.26 6.46 11.97
CA ASP A 350 89.51 5.12 12.47
C ASP A 350 90.82 5.14 13.28
N PRO A 351 90.74 5.28 14.61
CA PRO A 351 91.92 5.42 15.46
C PRO A 351 92.83 4.18 15.45
N VAL A 352 92.27 2.99 15.24
CA VAL A 352 93.02 1.72 15.31
C VAL A 352 93.79 1.49 14.00
N LEU A 353 93.24 1.89 12.86
CA LEU A 353 93.91 1.84 11.55
C LEU A 353 94.75 3.09 11.25
N GLY A 354 94.70 4.10 12.13
CA GLY A 354 95.37 5.38 11.94
C GLY A 354 94.77 6.24 10.82
N LEU A 355 93.50 6.02 10.46
CA LEU A 355 92.80 6.83 9.47
C LEU A 355 92.25 8.09 10.12
N SER A 356 92.64 9.26 9.60
CA SER A 356 92.01 10.53 9.89
C SER A 356 92.05 11.36 8.61
N GLU A 357 90.94 11.35 7.87
CA GLU A 357 90.80 11.99 6.56
C GLU A 357 89.54 12.86 6.56
N THR A 358 89.59 14.02 5.92
CA THR A 358 88.38 14.83 5.67
C THR A 358 88.14 14.91 4.18
N ILE A 359 86.96 14.46 3.75
CA ILE A 359 86.49 14.57 2.37
C ILE A 359 85.75 15.90 2.23
N PRO A 360 86.17 16.81 1.32
CA PRO A 360 85.55 18.12 1.19
C PRO A 360 84.06 18.07 0.83
N ALA A 361 83.67 17.16 -0.07
CA ALA A 361 82.28 16.92 -0.42
C ALA A 361 82.06 15.50 -0.95
N LEU A 362 80.87 14.94 -0.68
CA LEU A 362 80.35 13.69 -1.25
C LEU A 362 79.00 14.01 -1.91
N LEU A 363 78.91 13.92 -3.23
CA LEU A 363 77.70 14.25 -3.99
C LEU A 363 76.56 13.25 -3.71
N PRO A 364 75.31 13.57 -4.08
CA PRO A 364 74.19 12.65 -3.96
C PRO A 364 74.47 11.28 -4.57
N GLY A 365 74.29 10.21 -3.79
CA GLY A 365 74.52 8.83 -4.21
C GLY A 365 76.00 8.43 -4.36
N GLU A 366 76.95 9.33 -4.10
CA GLU A 366 78.38 9.04 -4.24
C GLU A 366 78.90 8.20 -3.05
N THR A 367 79.77 7.24 -3.36
CA THR A 367 80.37 6.31 -2.41
C THR A 367 81.89 6.43 -2.39
N ILE A 368 82.49 6.45 -1.20
CA ILE A 368 83.94 6.38 -0.99
C ILE A 368 84.29 5.09 -0.24
N THR A 369 85.35 4.43 -0.70
CA THR A 369 85.89 3.22 -0.06
C THR A 369 87.39 3.38 0.27
N ARG A 370 87.84 2.81 1.39
CA ARG A 370 89.24 2.75 1.82
C ARG A 370 89.58 1.33 2.31
N THR A 371 90.77 0.83 1.96
CA THR A 371 91.27 -0.46 2.47
C THR A 371 92.61 -0.24 3.18
N LEU A 372 92.71 -0.69 4.44
CA LEU A 372 93.85 -0.43 5.32
C LEU A 372 94.30 -1.72 6.01
N ALA A 373 95.61 -1.88 6.23
CA ALA A 373 96.19 -3.04 6.89
C ALA A 373 96.41 -2.79 8.39
N PHE A 374 96.16 -3.81 9.22
CA PHE A 374 96.39 -3.82 10.65
C PHE A 374 97.12 -5.11 11.04
N THR A 375 98.21 -5.01 11.80
CA THR A 375 98.94 -6.19 12.27
C THR A 375 98.62 -6.43 13.74
N VAL A 376 98.14 -7.64 14.07
CA VAL A 376 97.81 -8.03 15.44
C VAL A 376 99.06 -7.90 16.31
N PRO A 377 99.02 -7.14 17.42
CA PRO A 377 100.19 -6.96 18.29
C PRO A 377 100.72 -8.31 18.80
N ALA A 378 102.04 -8.49 18.78
CA ALA A 378 102.68 -9.74 19.18
C ALA A 378 102.45 -10.15 20.65
N GLY A 379 101.94 -9.23 21.49
CA GLY A 379 101.55 -9.48 22.88
C GLY A 379 100.05 -9.32 23.14
N ALA A 380 99.22 -9.39 22.10
CA ALA A 380 97.77 -9.36 22.27
C ALA A 380 97.28 -10.63 23.00
N GLU A 381 96.39 -10.46 23.98
CA GLU A 381 95.89 -11.55 24.81
C GLU A 381 95.07 -12.53 23.96
N ALA A 382 95.41 -13.80 24.09
CA ALA A 382 94.55 -14.96 23.91
C ALA A 382 93.03 -14.73 24.01
N GLY A 383 92.28 -15.05 22.96
CA GLY A 383 90.81 -14.91 22.96
C GLY A 383 90.30 -13.47 23.05
N SER A 384 91.19 -12.47 23.14
CA SER A 384 90.76 -11.07 23.10
C SER A 384 90.22 -10.72 21.71
N VAL A 385 89.18 -9.90 21.67
CA VAL A 385 88.58 -9.40 20.43
C VAL A 385 89.11 -8.00 20.18
N ILE A 386 89.75 -7.79 19.03
CA ILE A 386 90.13 -6.48 18.54
C ILE A 386 88.88 -5.86 17.93
N LEU A 387 88.21 -5.04 18.72
CA LEU A 387 87.13 -4.16 18.30
C LEU A 387 87.73 -2.97 17.56
N ASN A 388 87.45 -2.87 16.27
CA ASN A 388 87.91 -1.77 15.46
C ASN A 388 86.72 -0.89 15.06
N THR A 389 86.62 0.31 15.64
CA THR A 389 85.53 1.27 15.37
C THR A 389 85.93 2.27 14.27
N PHE A 390 85.07 2.42 13.27
CA PHE A 390 85.14 3.46 12.24
C PHE A 390 84.00 4.44 12.46
N THR A 391 84.33 5.72 12.57
CA THR A 391 83.36 6.80 12.73
C THR A 391 83.39 7.74 11.54
N VAL A 392 82.22 8.28 11.21
CA VAL A 392 82.03 9.27 10.15
C VAL A 392 81.14 10.37 10.68
N SER A 393 81.57 11.61 10.52
CA SER A 393 80.73 12.78 10.75
C SER A 393 80.84 13.74 9.58
N SER A 394 79.88 14.64 9.43
CA SER A 394 79.98 15.76 8.50
C SER A 394 79.55 17.04 9.22
N ASP A 395 79.66 18.19 8.57
CA ASP A 395 79.06 19.43 9.10
C ASP A 395 77.51 19.43 9.03
N GLN A 396 76.92 18.39 8.44
CA GLN A 396 75.47 18.25 8.20
C GLN A 396 74.89 16.97 8.83
N THR A 397 75.71 16.09 9.40
CA THR A 397 75.25 14.80 9.93
C THR A 397 76.04 14.46 11.19
N PRO A 398 75.35 14.09 12.28
CA PRO A 398 76.02 13.70 13.52
C PRO A 398 76.94 12.51 13.31
N THR A 399 77.88 12.31 14.24
CA THR A 399 78.81 11.19 14.17
C THR A 399 78.06 9.86 14.14
N LEU A 400 78.26 9.11 13.07
CA LEU A 400 77.84 7.74 12.87
C LEU A 400 79.04 6.82 13.12
N GLU A 401 78.79 5.61 13.60
CA GLU A 401 79.86 4.63 13.87
C GLU A 401 79.49 3.22 13.40
N THR A 402 80.51 2.44 13.06
CA THR A 402 80.40 1.02 12.76
C THR A 402 81.65 0.30 13.27
N ILE A 403 81.53 -0.97 13.64
CA ILE A 403 82.61 -1.76 14.22
C ILE A 403 82.87 -3.00 13.38
N ALA A 404 84.12 -3.46 13.36
CA ALA A 404 84.48 -4.80 12.91
C ALA A 404 85.42 -5.45 13.92
N GLU A 405 85.22 -6.75 14.12
CA GLU A 405 85.87 -7.55 15.16
C GLU A 405 86.85 -8.56 14.57
N VAL A 406 88.00 -8.73 15.22
CA VAL A 406 88.97 -9.78 14.92
C VAL A 406 89.44 -10.43 16.22
N VAL A 407 89.31 -11.76 16.35
CA VAL A 407 89.70 -12.50 17.56
C VAL A 407 91.19 -12.89 17.53
N VAL A 408 91.90 -12.68 18.64
CA VAL A 408 93.32 -13.02 18.88
C VAL A 408 93.45 -14.43 19.49
N LEU A 409 94.51 -15.18 19.18
CA LEU A 409 94.73 -16.58 19.62
C LEU A 409 95.80 -16.70 20.76
N GLU A 410 95.70 -17.67 21.70
CA GLU A 410 96.38 -17.76 23.04
C GLU A 410 97.79 -18.42 23.17
N PRO A 411 98.64 -18.01 24.18
CA PRO A 411 99.55 -18.87 24.95
C PRO A 411 99.36 -18.89 26.54
N PRO A 412 99.80 -19.91 27.32
CA PRO A 412 99.07 -20.62 28.45
C PRO A 412 99.50 -20.48 29.99
N GLY A 413 98.59 -20.83 30.98
CA GLY A 413 98.47 -20.50 32.48
C GLY A 413 98.79 -21.49 33.68
N PRO A 414 97.94 -21.88 34.72
CA PRO A 414 98.33 -22.62 36.02
C PRO A 414 98.59 -24.16 36.14
N SER A 415 99.70 -24.68 36.72
CA SER A 415 100.29 -26.04 36.44
C SER A 415 99.41 -27.21 36.02
N LEU A 416 98.32 -27.54 36.73
CA LEU A 416 97.20 -28.26 36.13
C LEU A 416 95.91 -27.54 36.54
N ALA A 417 95.12 -27.07 35.59
CA ALA A 417 93.76 -26.60 35.83
C ALA A 417 92.82 -27.71 35.47
N ILE A 418 91.88 -27.97 36.36
CA ILE A 418 90.84 -28.97 36.13
C ILE A 418 89.48 -28.32 36.18
N GLU A 419 88.64 -28.73 35.25
CA GLU A 419 87.25 -28.30 35.19
C GLU A 419 86.39 -29.51 34.87
N LYS A 420 85.26 -29.59 35.55
CA LYS A 420 84.19 -30.53 35.26
C LYS A 420 82.91 -29.73 35.15
N THR A 421 82.37 -29.66 33.95
CA THR A 421 81.11 -28.97 33.69
C THR A 421 80.12 -29.93 33.03
N PRO A 422 78.88 -30.00 33.54
CA PRO A 422 77.81 -30.56 32.74
C PRO A 422 77.40 -29.53 31.68
N ASP A 423 76.90 -30.00 30.55
CA ASP A 423 76.32 -29.13 29.53
C ASP A 423 75.03 -28.41 30.00
N ARG A 424 74.39 -28.91 31.06
CA ARG A 424 73.19 -28.32 31.69
C ARG A 424 73.11 -28.66 33.17
N ASN A 425 72.62 -27.72 34.00
CA ASN A 425 72.49 -27.89 35.46
C ASN A 425 71.13 -28.48 35.89
N ALA A 426 70.20 -28.60 34.95
CA ALA A 426 68.98 -29.40 35.11
C ALA A 426 68.67 -30.12 33.79
N ALA A 427 68.13 -31.34 33.86
CA ALA A 427 67.84 -32.19 32.70
C ALA A 427 66.56 -33.00 32.94
N ALA A 428 65.78 -33.29 31.90
CA ALA A 428 64.61 -34.14 32.04
C ALA A 428 65.03 -35.63 32.10
N PRO A 429 64.20 -36.54 32.64
CA PRO A 429 64.46 -37.97 32.56
C PRO A 429 64.64 -38.43 31.10
N GLY A 430 65.72 -39.15 30.81
CA GLY A 430 66.06 -39.62 29.46
C GLY A 430 66.99 -38.68 28.68
N ASP A 431 67.19 -37.45 29.16
CA ASP A 431 68.17 -36.54 28.58
C ASP A 431 69.59 -37.07 28.80
N THR A 432 70.42 -36.95 27.77
CA THR A 432 71.85 -37.21 27.93
C THR A 432 72.58 -35.93 28.31
N VAL A 433 73.20 -35.96 29.48
CA VAL A 433 74.05 -34.90 29.99
C VAL A 433 75.48 -35.22 29.59
N ALA A 434 76.10 -34.34 28.82
CA ALA A 434 77.50 -34.47 28.46
C ALA A 434 78.35 -33.78 29.52
N TYR A 435 79.18 -34.56 30.22
CA TYR A 435 80.18 -33.99 31.11
C TYR A 435 81.48 -33.81 30.35
N THR A 436 81.97 -32.58 30.32
CA THR A 436 83.29 -32.29 29.77
C THR A 436 84.26 -32.15 30.92
N LEU A 437 85.23 -33.05 30.95
CA LEU A 437 86.32 -33.09 31.92
C LEU A 437 87.55 -32.54 31.23
N THR A 438 88.05 -31.40 31.67
CA THR A 438 89.23 -30.77 31.08
C THR A 438 90.33 -30.68 32.13
N VAL A 439 91.53 -31.11 31.73
CA VAL A 439 92.75 -31.04 32.52
C VAL A 439 93.82 -30.37 31.68
N THR A 440 94.18 -29.13 31.99
CA THR A 440 95.22 -28.40 31.25
C THR A 440 96.48 -28.34 32.07
N ASN A 441 97.56 -29.00 31.62
CA ASN A 441 98.89 -28.59 32.06
C ASN A 441 99.13 -27.22 31.51
N LEU A 442 99.82 -26.43 32.27
CA LEU A 442 99.73 -25.00 32.19
C LEU A 442 101.10 -24.40 32.55
N LEU A 443 102.00 -25.20 33.12
CA LEU A 443 103.41 -24.84 33.12
C LEU A 443 104.01 -24.99 31.72
N GLY A 444 105.00 -24.14 31.43
CA GLY A 444 105.94 -24.30 30.32
C GLY A 444 106.87 -25.53 30.40
N VAL A 445 106.59 -26.49 31.30
CA VAL A 445 107.29 -27.77 31.43
C VAL A 445 106.30 -28.94 31.54
N PRO A 446 106.63 -30.14 31.01
CA PRO A 446 105.77 -31.33 31.08
C PRO A 446 105.48 -31.78 32.52
N GLN A 447 104.24 -32.19 32.78
CA GLN A 447 103.79 -32.95 33.95
C GLN A 447 103.85 -34.45 33.62
N THR A 448 104.18 -35.32 34.57
CA THR A 448 104.29 -36.77 34.34
C THR A 448 103.32 -37.55 35.19
N ASN A 449 102.90 -38.71 34.66
CA ASN A 449 101.93 -39.63 35.28
C ASN A 449 100.64 -38.93 35.74
N VAL A 450 100.02 -38.16 34.85
CA VAL A 450 98.76 -37.47 35.12
C VAL A 450 97.62 -38.50 35.14
N ALA A 451 97.08 -38.80 36.31
CA ALA A 451 95.98 -39.73 36.50
C ALA A 451 94.64 -38.97 36.46
N LEU A 452 93.72 -39.39 35.58
CA LEU A 452 92.37 -38.85 35.43
C LEU A 452 91.38 -39.92 35.88
N ILE A 453 90.60 -39.63 36.92
CA ILE A 453 89.66 -40.59 37.50
C ILE A 453 88.29 -39.96 37.71
N ASP A 454 87.27 -40.54 37.08
CA ASP A 454 85.85 -40.25 37.26
C ASP A 454 85.06 -41.55 37.38
N ALA A 455 84.56 -41.86 38.58
CA ALA A 455 83.88 -43.13 38.82
C ALA A 455 82.49 -43.22 38.16
N LEU A 456 81.73 -42.11 38.11
CA LEU A 456 80.35 -42.12 37.58
C LEU A 456 80.35 -42.26 36.05
N LEU A 457 81.34 -41.65 35.39
CA LEU A 457 81.52 -41.71 33.94
C LEU A 457 82.41 -42.90 33.52
N GLY A 458 82.89 -43.70 34.47
CA GLY A 458 83.71 -44.90 34.25
C GLY A 458 85.14 -44.61 33.75
N LEU A 459 85.67 -43.40 33.95
CA LEU A 459 86.99 -43.00 33.51
C LEU A 459 88.05 -43.35 34.58
N SER A 460 89.07 -44.12 34.20
CA SER A 460 90.28 -44.33 35.00
C SER A 460 91.47 -44.50 34.07
N GLU A 461 92.15 -43.41 33.79
CA GLU A 461 93.24 -43.32 32.80
C GLU A 461 94.47 -42.68 33.47
N THR A 462 95.69 -43.11 33.09
CA THR A 462 96.92 -42.40 33.49
C THR A 462 97.72 -42.05 32.24
N VAL A 463 98.06 -40.78 32.12
CA VAL A 463 98.80 -40.23 31.00
C VAL A 463 100.25 -40.03 31.42
N ALA A 464 101.15 -40.81 30.81
CA ALA A 464 102.55 -40.91 31.24
C ALA A 464 103.29 -39.56 31.25
N SER A 465 102.99 -38.67 30.31
CA SER A 465 103.42 -37.28 30.38
C SER A 465 102.44 -36.38 29.65
N LEU A 466 101.98 -35.32 30.32
CA LEU A 466 101.24 -34.22 29.75
C LEU A 466 102.24 -33.08 29.47
N PRO A 467 102.57 -32.80 28.20
CA PRO A 467 103.56 -31.79 27.83
C PRO A 467 103.27 -30.43 28.47
N ALA A 468 104.30 -29.58 28.52
CA ALA A 468 104.16 -28.18 28.87
C ALA A 468 102.92 -27.59 28.17
N ASN A 469 102.00 -27.00 28.93
CA ASN A 469 100.77 -26.38 28.42
C ASN A 469 99.76 -27.29 27.70
N GLY A 470 99.98 -28.61 27.75
CA GLY A 470 99.10 -29.56 27.09
C GLY A 470 97.79 -29.71 27.85
N THR A 471 96.67 -29.68 27.14
CA THR A 471 95.36 -30.04 27.69
C THR A 471 94.97 -31.45 27.32
N ILE A 472 94.33 -32.13 28.26
CA ILE A 472 93.57 -33.35 28.01
C ILE A 472 92.13 -33.05 28.36
N THR A 473 91.26 -33.13 27.36
CA THR A 473 89.82 -33.12 27.58
C THR A 473 89.27 -34.51 27.30
N ARG A 474 88.32 -34.92 28.14
CA ARG A 474 87.52 -36.11 27.96
C ARG A 474 86.07 -35.67 28.11
N THR A 475 85.31 -35.81 27.04
CA THR A 475 83.86 -35.65 27.10
C THR A 475 83.26 -37.03 27.20
N LEU A 476 82.52 -37.23 28.28
CA LEU A 476 81.83 -38.47 28.55
C LEU A 476 80.38 -38.13 28.81
N THR A 477 79.51 -38.84 28.12
CA THR A 477 78.07 -38.66 28.25
C THR A 477 77.55 -39.54 29.35
N PHE A 478 76.65 -38.98 30.15
CA PHE A 478 75.84 -39.70 31.11
C PHE A 478 74.39 -39.53 30.70
N ALA A 479 73.74 -40.62 30.30
CA ALA A 479 72.31 -40.60 30.06
C ALA A 479 71.61 -40.52 31.43
N VAL A 480 70.89 -39.42 31.69
CA VAL A 480 69.98 -39.34 32.83
C VAL A 480 68.96 -40.45 32.60
N PRO A 481 68.84 -41.42 33.53
CA PRO A 481 67.92 -42.54 33.35
C PRO A 481 66.53 -42.04 32.95
N ALA A 482 65.88 -42.70 31.98
CA ALA A 482 64.55 -42.30 31.51
C ALA A 482 63.48 -42.39 32.63
N ASP A 483 63.78 -43.15 33.68
CA ASP A 483 63.01 -43.29 34.91
C ASP A 483 63.56 -42.43 36.07
N ALA A 484 64.48 -41.50 35.80
CA ALA A 484 64.98 -40.59 36.82
C ALA A 484 63.83 -39.78 37.42
N GLU A 485 63.78 -39.73 38.75
CA GLU A 485 62.69 -39.05 39.45
C GLU A 485 62.84 -37.53 39.30
N ILE A 486 61.81 -36.90 38.71
CA ILE A 486 61.70 -35.44 38.61
C ILE A 486 61.80 -34.84 40.03
N GLY A 487 62.79 -33.98 40.25
CA GLY A 487 63.16 -33.32 41.50
C GLY A 487 64.46 -33.83 42.14
N SER A 488 65.09 -34.90 41.62
CA SER A 488 66.34 -35.45 42.16
C SER A 488 67.60 -34.71 41.66
N VAL A 489 68.78 -34.92 42.27
CA VAL A 489 70.06 -34.31 41.84
C VAL A 489 71.14 -35.37 41.64
N ILE A 490 71.82 -35.32 40.50
CA ILE A 490 72.94 -36.19 40.14
C ILE A 490 74.25 -35.45 40.41
N LEU A 491 75.02 -35.93 41.39
CA LEU A 491 76.30 -35.37 41.79
C LEU A 491 77.45 -36.22 41.22
N ASN A 492 78.33 -35.58 40.47
CA ASN A 492 79.42 -36.24 39.75
C ASN A 492 80.77 -35.61 40.11
N THR A 493 81.74 -36.42 40.53
CA THR A 493 83.05 -35.95 40.99
C THR A 493 84.16 -36.49 40.11
N PHE A 494 84.98 -35.59 39.56
CA PHE A 494 86.19 -35.87 38.78
C PHE A 494 87.43 -35.50 39.58
N THR A 495 88.44 -36.37 39.57
CA THR A 495 89.70 -36.15 40.29
C THR A 495 90.90 -36.36 39.40
N VAL A 496 91.95 -35.55 39.62
CA VAL A 496 93.17 -35.57 38.82
C VAL A 496 94.40 -35.33 39.68
N SER A 497 95.45 -36.13 39.50
CA SER A 497 96.75 -35.92 40.14
C SER A 497 97.91 -36.18 39.17
N SER A 498 99.11 -35.71 39.49
CA SER A 498 100.34 -36.04 38.76
C SER A 498 101.52 -36.20 39.72
N ASP A 499 102.69 -36.59 39.21
CA ASP A 499 103.91 -36.62 40.03
C ASP A 499 104.29 -35.22 40.57
N GLN A 500 103.94 -34.14 39.87
CA GLN A 500 104.31 -32.76 40.21
C GLN A 500 103.16 -31.91 40.76
N THR A 501 101.91 -32.41 40.68
CA THR A 501 100.73 -31.71 41.18
C THR A 501 99.92 -32.68 42.06
N PRO A 502 99.60 -32.32 43.33
CA PRO A 502 98.77 -33.16 44.20
C PRO A 502 97.36 -33.34 43.63
N THR A 503 96.59 -34.28 44.18
CA THR A 503 95.23 -34.54 43.69
C THR A 503 94.33 -33.31 43.82
N LEU A 504 93.69 -32.96 42.72
CA LEU A 504 92.68 -31.94 42.58
C LEU A 504 91.34 -32.62 42.31
N GLU A 505 90.25 -32.02 42.76
CA GLU A 505 88.90 -32.49 42.50
C GLU A 505 88.00 -31.38 41.93
N ALA A 506 87.09 -31.77 41.04
CA ALA A 506 86.06 -30.92 40.46
C ALA A 506 84.72 -31.68 40.52
N ILE A 507 83.68 -31.02 41.04
CA ILE A 507 82.35 -31.60 41.21
C ILE A 507 81.38 -30.85 40.31
N ALA A 508 80.46 -31.60 39.69
CA ALA A 508 79.35 -31.06 38.91
C ALA A 508 78.04 -31.72 39.36
N GLU A 509 76.99 -30.91 39.54
CA GLU A 509 75.65 -31.34 39.92
C GLU A 509 74.66 -31.05 38.80
N VAL A 510 73.71 -31.95 38.56
CA VAL A 510 72.60 -31.76 37.62
C VAL A 510 71.28 -32.19 38.25
N ALA A 511 70.31 -31.28 38.36
CA ALA A 511 68.97 -31.57 38.85
C ALA A 511 68.10 -32.24 37.77
N VAL A 512 67.17 -33.11 38.16
CA VAL A 512 66.21 -33.72 37.24
C VAL A 512 64.91 -32.92 37.33
N GLU A 513 64.41 -32.28 36.27
CA GLU A 513 63.21 -31.42 36.34
C GLU A 513 62.22 -31.66 35.19
N ALA A 514 60.93 -31.41 35.45
CA ALA A 514 59.91 -31.34 34.41
C ALA A 514 59.90 -29.95 33.75
N PRO A 515 59.71 -29.82 32.43
CA PRO A 515 59.64 -28.52 31.78
C PRO A 515 58.45 -27.69 32.32
N PRO A 516 58.65 -26.48 32.90
CA PRO A 516 57.57 -25.74 33.57
C PRO A 516 56.76 -24.83 32.63
N GLY A 517 55.46 -25.14 32.40
CA GLY A 517 54.43 -24.29 31.75
C GLY A 517 53.29 -25.08 31.06
N PRO A 518 52.07 -24.53 30.86
CA PRO A 518 51.12 -25.10 29.89
C PRO A 518 51.77 -24.97 28.52
N SER A 519 51.82 -26.05 27.76
CA SER A 519 52.66 -26.10 26.57
C SER A 519 51.91 -25.69 25.29
N LEU A 520 50.58 -25.76 25.30
CA LEU A 520 49.71 -25.28 24.22
C LEU A 520 48.54 -24.46 24.79
N LEU A 521 48.20 -23.35 24.14
CA LEU A 521 46.93 -22.64 24.33
C LEU A 521 46.05 -22.87 23.11
N ILE A 522 44.83 -23.35 23.33
CA ILE A 522 43.89 -23.68 22.25
C ILE A 522 42.61 -22.86 22.42
N GLN A 523 42.09 -22.32 21.31
CA GLN A 523 40.80 -21.66 21.24
C GLN A 523 40.00 -22.16 20.04
N LYS A 524 38.68 -22.24 20.24
CA LYS A 524 37.69 -22.54 19.21
C LYS A 524 36.51 -21.61 19.37
N LEU A 525 36.23 -20.82 18.34
CA LEU A 525 35.16 -19.83 18.38
C LEU A 525 34.30 -19.93 17.12
N PRO A 526 32.98 -20.15 17.23
CA PRO A 526 32.07 -19.97 16.12
C PRO A 526 31.79 -18.47 15.91
N ASP A 527 31.49 -18.07 14.69
CA ASP A 527 31.08 -16.69 14.37
C ASP A 527 29.71 -16.32 14.97
N ARG A 528 28.91 -17.31 15.37
CA ARG A 528 27.60 -17.15 16.02
C ARG A 528 27.26 -18.34 16.94
N ASN A 529 26.48 -18.10 18.00
CA ASN A 529 26.09 -19.14 18.96
C ASN A 529 24.77 -19.86 18.61
N ALA A 530 24.08 -19.41 17.57
CA ALA A 530 22.87 -20.05 17.04
C ALA A 530 22.81 -19.91 15.51
N ALA A 531 22.31 -20.93 14.83
CA ALA A 531 22.20 -20.99 13.37
C ALA A 531 21.00 -21.84 12.94
N ALA A 532 20.35 -21.48 11.83
CA ALA A 532 19.22 -22.24 11.29
C ALA A 532 19.69 -23.44 10.45
N PRO A 533 18.84 -24.46 10.21
CA PRO A 533 19.14 -25.53 9.25
C PRO A 533 19.51 -24.98 7.86
N GLY A 534 20.66 -25.37 7.32
CA GLY A 534 21.21 -24.88 6.06
C GLY A 534 22.15 -23.67 6.19
N ASP A 535 22.22 -23.01 7.35
CA ASP A 535 23.17 -21.91 7.56
C ASP A 535 24.61 -22.41 7.59
N THR A 536 25.53 -21.59 7.08
CA THR A 536 26.96 -21.82 7.21
C THR A 536 27.51 -21.10 8.44
N VAL A 537 28.07 -21.87 9.37
CA VAL A 537 28.79 -21.39 10.55
C VAL A 537 30.29 -21.41 10.24
N VAL A 538 31.00 -20.34 10.61
CA VAL A 538 32.45 -20.24 10.44
C VAL A 538 33.13 -20.46 11.79
N TYR A 539 33.97 -21.49 11.89
CA TYR A 539 34.78 -21.76 13.09
C TYR A 539 36.19 -21.21 12.91
N THR A 540 36.65 -20.45 13.89
CA THR A 540 38.04 -20.00 14.02
C THR A 540 38.73 -20.86 15.09
N LEU A 541 39.73 -21.63 14.66
CA LEU A 541 40.55 -22.51 15.50
C LEU A 541 41.93 -21.87 15.66
N THR A 542 42.40 -21.66 16.89
CA THR A 542 43.73 -21.10 17.16
C THR A 542 44.49 -22.02 18.12
N VAL A 543 45.72 -22.37 17.76
CA VAL A 543 46.67 -23.10 18.60
C VAL A 543 47.94 -22.29 18.76
N THR A 544 48.37 -22.06 20.00
CA THR A 544 49.56 -21.27 20.33
C THR A 544 50.53 -22.12 21.12
N ASN A 545 51.77 -22.23 20.65
CA ASN A 545 52.86 -22.82 21.41
C ASN A 545 53.30 -21.82 22.49
N LEU A 546 53.13 -22.18 23.76
CA LEU A 546 53.52 -21.33 24.89
C LEU A 546 54.92 -21.66 25.41
N LEU A 547 55.60 -22.68 24.87
CA LEU A 547 56.97 -23.02 25.23
C LEU A 547 57.99 -22.15 24.48
N PRO A 548 59.15 -21.87 25.09
CA PRO A 548 60.26 -21.19 24.43
C PRO A 548 61.01 -22.08 23.42
N ILE A 549 60.58 -23.33 23.24
CA ILE A 549 61.11 -24.30 22.28
C ILE A 549 60.07 -24.64 21.21
N PRO A 550 60.48 -24.92 19.96
CA PRO A 550 59.56 -25.37 18.93
C PRO A 550 58.92 -26.70 19.34
N LEU A 551 57.61 -26.81 19.18
CA LEU A 551 56.90 -28.08 19.31
C LEU A 551 56.93 -28.82 17.98
N THR A 552 57.33 -30.08 17.99
CA THR A 552 57.33 -30.95 16.82
C THR A 552 56.06 -31.78 16.73
N ASN A 553 55.69 -32.16 15.51
CA ASN A 553 54.56 -33.05 15.27
C ASN A 553 53.27 -32.60 15.96
N VAL A 554 52.94 -31.29 15.87
CA VAL A 554 51.70 -30.78 16.46
C VAL A 554 50.54 -31.19 15.57
N VAL A 555 49.78 -32.17 16.02
CA VAL A 555 48.61 -32.71 15.33
C VAL A 555 47.38 -31.91 15.75
N LEU A 556 46.71 -31.32 14.77
CA LEU A 556 45.46 -30.56 14.90
C LEU A 556 44.32 -31.44 14.37
N THR A 557 43.38 -31.78 15.23
CA THR A 557 42.26 -32.65 14.87
C THR A 557 40.92 -32.04 15.23
N ASP A 558 40.03 -32.00 14.23
CA ASP A 558 38.63 -31.63 14.38
C ASP A 558 37.78 -32.54 13.49
N ALA A 559 37.11 -33.50 14.12
CA ALA A 559 36.36 -34.53 13.39
C ALA A 559 35.14 -33.97 12.66
N LEU A 560 34.48 -32.94 13.21
CA LEU A 560 33.27 -32.38 12.62
C LEU A 560 33.60 -31.50 11.40
N LEU A 561 34.72 -30.76 11.46
CA LEU A 561 35.19 -29.89 10.39
C LEU A 561 36.12 -30.62 9.40
N GLY A 562 36.42 -31.90 9.64
CA GLY A 562 37.31 -32.70 8.81
C GLY A 562 38.78 -32.27 8.86
N LEU A 563 39.21 -31.55 9.91
CA LEU A 563 40.60 -31.14 10.09
C LEU A 563 41.41 -32.32 10.65
N ASN A 564 42.48 -32.69 9.95
CA ASN A 564 43.51 -33.58 10.45
C ASN A 564 44.84 -33.13 9.84
N GLU A 565 45.44 -32.11 10.45
CA GLU A 565 46.66 -31.47 9.98
C GLU A 565 47.79 -31.74 10.99
N THR A 566 48.97 -32.13 10.52
CA THR A 566 50.15 -32.18 11.38
C THR A 566 51.08 -31.04 11.00
N LEU A 567 51.31 -30.13 11.93
CA LEU A 567 52.35 -29.12 11.82
C LEU A 567 53.69 -29.78 12.18
N PRO A 568 54.65 -29.87 11.23
CA PRO A 568 55.95 -30.48 11.52
C PRO A 568 56.67 -29.76 12.66
N VAL A 569 56.50 -28.43 12.72
CA VAL A 569 57.06 -27.56 13.75
C VAL A 569 56.07 -26.41 14.01
N LEU A 570 55.76 -26.14 15.28
CA LEU A 570 55.11 -24.92 15.75
C LEU A 570 56.13 -24.09 16.54
N PRO A 571 56.64 -22.97 15.98
CA PRO A 571 57.70 -22.18 16.62
C PRO A 571 57.31 -21.66 18.01
N PRO A 572 58.30 -21.32 18.86
CA PRO A 572 58.04 -20.72 20.17
C PRO A 572 57.13 -19.49 20.09
N ASN A 573 56.13 -19.38 20.98
CA ASN A 573 55.16 -18.28 21.04
C ASN A 573 54.34 -18.03 19.75
N ALA A 574 54.46 -18.90 18.75
CA ALA A 574 53.71 -18.77 17.51
C ALA A 574 52.30 -19.34 17.67
N ALA A 575 51.33 -18.64 17.08
CA ALA A 575 49.97 -19.10 16.92
C ALA A 575 49.71 -19.51 15.47
N VAL A 576 49.01 -20.62 15.28
CA VAL A 576 48.45 -21.00 13.98
C VAL A 576 46.94 -20.93 14.09
N THR A 577 46.33 -20.18 13.17
CA THR A 577 44.88 -20.06 13.04
C THR A 577 44.38 -20.77 11.78
N ARG A 578 43.24 -21.45 11.91
CA ARG A 578 42.51 -22.07 10.81
C ARG A 578 41.05 -21.63 10.86
N THR A 579 40.53 -21.24 9.70
CA THR A 579 39.11 -20.92 9.51
C THR A 579 38.49 -22.02 8.66
N LEU A 580 37.45 -22.65 9.19
CA LEU A 580 36.75 -23.76 8.54
C LEU A 580 35.25 -23.51 8.64
N THR A 581 34.52 -23.86 7.60
CA THR A 581 33.07 -23.69 7.55
C THR A 581 32.36 -25.00 7.83
N PHE A 582 31.20 -24.90 8.46
CA PHE A 582 30.30 -26.02 8.70
C PHE A 582 28.88 -25.61 8.30
N VAL A 583 28.26 -26.37 7.41
CA VAL A 583 26.86 -26.16 7.04
C VAL A 583 25.99 -26.95 8.00
N VAL A 584 25.10 -26.27 8.73
CA VAL A 584 24.12 -26.93 9.60
C VAL A 584 23.26 -27.86 8.73
N PRO A 585 23.14 -29.16 9.04
CA PRO A 585 22.32 -30.08 8.26
C PRO A 585 20.88 -29.55 8.10
N ALA A 586 20.33 -29.65 6.89
CA ALA A 586 18.98 -29.14 6.59
C ALA A 586 17.88 -29.87 7.39
N ASP A 587 18.18 -31.05 7.94
CA ASP A 587 17.31 -31.88 8.78
C ASP A 587 17.67 -31.78 10.28
N ALA A 588 18.55 -30.85 10.67
CA ALA A 588 18.94 -30.67 12.06
C ALA A 588 17.71 -30.29 12.92
N ALA A 589 17.50 -31.02 14.02
CA ALA A 589 16.37 -30.79 14.92
C ALA A 589 16.48 -29.43 15.62
N ILE A 590 15.43 -28.62 15.53
CA ILE A 590 15.35 -27.33 16.23
C ILE A 590 15.53 -27.52 17.74
N GLY A 591 16.37 -26.69 18.34
CA GLY A 591 16.73 -26.72 19.76
C GLY A 591 17.85 -27.71 20.11
N SER A 592 18.34 -28.49 19.15
CA SER A 592 19.54 -29.33 19.35
C SER A 592 20.82 -28.49 19.39
N ALA A 593 21.84 -28.99 20.10
CA ALA A 593 23.16 -28.36 20.17
C ALA A 593 24.15 -29.13 19.29
N ILE A 594 24.82 -28.42 18.39
CA ILE A 594 25.95 -28.93 17.61
C ILE A 594 27.20 -28.68 18.45
N VAL A 595 27.67 -29.74 19.12
CA VAL A 595 28.90 -29.72 19.93
C VAL A 595 30.07 -30.07 19.02
N ASN A 596 31.05 -29.18 18.95
CA ASN A 596 32.21 -29.35 18.10
C ASN A 596 33.52 -29.28 18.93
N THR A 597 34.32 -30.34 18.90
CA THR A 597 35.56 -30.47 19.67
C THR A 597 36.78 -30.35 18.77
N PHE A 598 37.70 -29.45 19.12
CA PHE A 598 39.00 -29.29 18.48
C PHE A 598 40.08 -29.76 19.45
N THR A 599 40.98 -30.65 19.03
CA THR A 599 42.11 -31.10 19.83
C THR A 599 43.43 -30.76 19.17
N ALA A 600 44.44 -30.47 20.00
CA ALA A 600 45.82 -30.43 19.56
C ALA A 600 46.75 -31.17 20.54
N VAL A 601 47.69 -31.91 19.97
CA VAL A 601 48.67 -32.70 20.71
C VAL A 601 50.02 -32.62 20.00
N SER A 602 51.12 -32.71 20.74
CA SER A 602 52.46 -32.86 20.18
C SER A 602 53.15 -34.05 20.82
N ASP A 603 54.30 -34.46 20.28
CA ASP A 603 55.13 -35.50 20.90
C ASP A 603 55.85 -35.03 22.18
N GLN A 604 55.77 -33.73 22.49
CA GLN A 604 56.41 -33.08 23.63
C GLN A 604 55.40 -32.56 24.65
N THR A 605 54.09 -32.71 24.39
CA THR A 605 53.02 -32.12 25.20
C THR A 605 51.82 -33.05 25.31
N PRO A 606 51.07 -33.04 26.42
CA PRO A 606 49.82 -33.78 26.48
C PRO A 606 48.78 -33.18 25.52
N GLU A 607 47.76 -33.95 25.18
CA GLU A 607 46.61 -33.50 24.38
C GLU A 607 45.85 -32.39 25.11
N HIS A 608 45.40 -31.39 24.35
CA HIS A 608 44.57 -30.29 24.82
C HIS A 608 43.34 -30.20 23.92
N GLU A 609 42.19 -29.84 24.50
CA GLU A 609 40.92 -29.74 23.79
C GLU A 609 40.23 -28.37 24.00
N ALA A 610 39.51 -27.91 22.98
CA ALA A 610 38.62 -26.77 23.03
C ALA A 610 37.27 -27.15 22.40
N VAL A 611 36.18 -26.86 23.10
CA VAL A 611 34.81 -27.18 22.67
C VAL A 611 34.05 -25.89 22.37
N ALA A 612 33.27 -25.91 21.29
CA ALA A 612 32.31 -24.86 20.97
C ALA A 612 30.94 -25.48 20.67
N GLU A 613 29.88 -24.79 21.07
CA GLU A 613 28.50 -25.22 20.85
C GLU A 613 27.74 -24.19 20.01
N VAL A 614 26.93 -24.67 19.06
CA VAL A 614 26.00 -23.86 18.28
C VAL A 614 24.61 -24.46 18.39
N ILE A 615 23.62 -23.66 18.81
CA ILE A 615 22.23 -24.11 18.94
C ILE A 615 21.52 -24.00 17.59
N VAL A 616 20.82 -25.07 17.20
CA VAL A 616 19.97 -25.07 16.00
C VAL A 616 18.71 -24.26 16.32
N ALA A 617 18.61 -23.06 15.76
CA ALA A 617 17.50 -22.13 16.02
C ALA A 617 16.42 -22.23 14.94
N VAL A 618 15.19 -21.84 15.30
CA VAL A 618 14.13 -21.62 14.31
C VAL A 618 14.58 -20.47 13.39
N PRO A 619 14.45 -20.60 12.05
CA PRO A 619 14.73 -19.49 11.14
C PRO A 619 13.91 -18.25 11.54
N PRO A 620 14.50 -17.05 11.59
CA PRO A 620 13.75 -15.83 11.87
C PRO A 620 12.79 -15.49 10.72
N GLY A 621 11.49 -15.47 10.98
CA GLY A 621 10.42 -15.11 10.02
C GLY A 621 9.26 -16.11 9.96
N PRO A 622 8.13 -15.80 9.29
CA PRO A 622 7.08 -16.78 9.02
C PRO A 622 7.63 -17.84 8.05
N SER A 623 7.65 -19.11 8.48
CA SER A 623 8.12 -20.23 7.63
C SER A 623 7.01 -20.87 6.79
N LEU A 624 5.75 -20.64 7.16
CA LEU A 624 4.56 -20.96 6.37
C LEU A 624 3.73 -19.69 6.15
N LEU A 625 3.40 -19.40 4.90
CA LEU A 625 2.38 -18.40 4.54
C LEU A 625 1.06 -19.12 4.27
N VAL A 626 0.04 -18.79 5.06
CA VAL A 626 -1.31 -19.34 4.91
C VAL A 626 -2.28 -18.28 4.41
N HIS A 627 -3.09 -18.62 3.42
CA HIS A 627 -4.25 -17.81 3.04
C HIS A 627 -5.50 -18.67 2.99
N LYS A 628 -6.63 -18.03 3.30
CA LYS A 628 -7.96 -18.59 3.18
C LYS A 628 -8.86 -17.54 2.56
N LEU A 629 -9.37 -17.84 1.38
CA LEU A 629 -10.30 -16.97 0.67
C LEU A 629 -11.60 -17.73 0.40
N PRO A 630 -12.76 -17.21 0.82
CA PRO A 630 -14.03 -17.67 0.30
C PRO A 630 -14.22 -17.14 -1.13
N ASP A 631 -14.97 -17.85 -1.97
CA ASP A 631 -15.34 -17.39 -3.32
C ASP A 631 -16.27 -16.16 -3.30
N ARG A 632 -16.87 -15.86 -2.14
CA ARG A 632 -17.78 -14.73 -1.88
C ARG A 632 -17.79 -14.36 -0.39
N ASN A 633 -17.99 -13.08 -0.07
CA ASN A 633 -18.04 -12.58 1.32
C ASN A 633 -19.46 -12.59 1.92
N THR A 634 -20.47 -12.87 1.11
CA THR A 634 -21.87 -13.02 1.54
C THR A 634 -22.51 -14.26 0.89
N ALA A 635 -23.39 -14.93 1.63
CA ALA A 635 -24.09 -16.14 1.17
C ALA A 635 -25.47 -16.27 1.83
N ALA A 636 -26.46 -16.81 1.12
CA ALA A 636 -27.78 -17.08 1.67
C ALA A 636 -27.82 -18.43 2.42
N PRO A 637 -28.79 -18.65 3.34
CA PRO A 637 -29.01 -19.97 3.94
C PRO A 637 -29.20 -21.06 2.86
N GLY A 638 -28.39 -22.12 2.91
CA GLY A 638 -28.36 -23.19 1.92
C GLY A 638 -27.35 -22.99 0.77
N ASP A 639 -26.73 -21.83 0.62
CA ASP A 639 -25.69 -21.61 -0.39
C ASP A 639 -24.42 -22.40 -0.07
N THR A 640 -23.73 -22.85 -1.12
CA THR A 640 -22.40 -23.47 -0.99
C THR A 640 -21.33 -22.42 -1.22
N VAL A 641 -20.52 -22.17 -0.19
CA VAL A 641 -19.31 -21.35 -0.24
C VAL A 641 -18.10 -22.25 -0.50
N THR A 642 -17.24 -21.87 -1.42
CA THR A 642 -15.99 -22.60 -1.69
C THR A 642 -14.82 -21.84 -1.07
N TYR A 643 -14.11 -22.47 -0.13
CA TYR A 643 -12.90 -21.92 0.45
C TYR A 643 -11.67 -22.43 -0.30
N THR A 644 -10.83 -21.50 -0.75
CA THR A 644 -9.50 -21.78 -1.29
C THR A 644 -8.48 -21.55 -0.18
N LEU A 645 -7.80 -22.63 0.21
CA LEU A 645 -6.74 -22.67 1.22
C LEU A 645 -5.41 -22.80 0.51
N THR A 646 -4.47 -21.91 0.79
CA THR A 646 -3.10 -22.01 0.27
C THR A 646 -2.11 -22.05 1.41
N VAL A 647 -1.14 -22.95 1.33
CA VAL A 647 0.00 -23.01 2.24
C VAL A 647 1.27 -22.97 1.42
N THR A 648 2.08 -21.93 1.60
CA THR A 648 3.36 -21.76 0.93
C THR A 648 4.48 -21.95 1.94
N ASN A 649 5.41 -22.86 1.63
CA ASN A 649 6.67 -22.97 2.35
C ASN A 649 7.56 -21.79 1.95
N LEU A 650 7.87 -20.90 2.87
CA LEU A 650 8.74 -19.74 2.62
C LEU A 650 10.23 -20.04 2.83
N LEU A 651 10.56 -21.25 3.28
CA LEU A 651 11.94 -21.67 3.50
C LEU A 651 12.57 -22.25 2.23
N GLY A 652 13.90 -22.06 2.11
CA GLY A 652 14.74 -22.70 1.09
C GLY A 652 14.96 -24.21 1.30
N VAL A 653 14.29 -24.82 2.28
CA VAL A 653 14.36 -26.25 2.63
C VAL A 653 12.96 -26.85 2.73
N PRO A 654 12.76 -28.16 2.46
CA PRO A 654 11.45 -28.80 2.58
C PRO A 654 10.95 -28.84 4.03
N GLN A 655 9.67 -28.54 4.26
CA GLN A 655 9.02 -28.72 5.56
C GLN A 655 8.36 -30.10 5.66
N THR A 656 8.60 -30.82 6.76
CA THR A 656 8.04 -32.16 7.01
C THR A 656 6.83 -32.10 7.93
N ASN A 657 5.95 -33.09 7.79
CA ASN A 657 4.74 -33.23 8.59
C ASN A 657 3.90 -31.94 8.63
N VAL A 658 3.62 -31.36 7.47
CA VAL A 658 2.77 -30.18 7.37
C VAL A 658 1.33 -30.60 7.63
N VAL A 659 0.81 -30.25 8.80
CA VAL A 659 -0.55 -30.56 9.25
C VAL A 659 -1.46 -29.39 8.91
N LEU A 660 -2.51 -29.66 8.13
CA LEU A 660 -3.56 -28.72 7.74
C LEU A 660 -4.82 -29.03 8.53
N THR A 661 -5.33 -28.06 9.30
CA THR A 661 -6.56 -28.22 10.09
C THR A 661 -7.55 -27.09 9.85
N ASP A 662 -8.80 -27.48 9.63
CA ASP A 662 -9.93 -26.58 9.57
C ASP A 662 -11.16 -27.29 10.16
N THR A 663 -11.55 -26.90 11.37
CA THR A 663 -12.62 -27.58 12.11
C THR A 663 -13.99 -27.38 11.47
N LEU A 664 -14.27 -26.20 10.90
CA LEU A 664 -15.58 -25.90 10.31
C LEU A 664 -15.77 -26.63 8.97
N LEU A 665 -14.69 -26.73 8.19
CA LEU A 665 -14.68 -27.45 6.91
C LEU A 665 -14.46 -28.95 7.05
N GLY A 666 -14.17 -29.44 8.27
CA GLY A 666 -13.84 -30.85 8.53
C GLY A 666 -12.52 -31.30 7.90
N LEU A 667 -11.60 -30.36 7.63
CA LEU A 667 -10.29 -30.66 7.05
C LEU A 667 -9.31 -31.07 8.15
N SER A 668 -8.73 -32.26 8.01
CA SER A 668 -7.58 -32.71 8.79
C SER A 668 -6.70 -33.55 7.87
N GLU A 669 -5.66 -32.92 7.32
CA GLU A 669 -4.73 -33.52 6.37
C GLU A 669 -3.30 -33.37 6.90
N THR A 670 -2.45 -34.37 6.70
CA THR A 670 -1.01 -34.26 6.97
C THR A 670 -0.25 -34.53 5.68
N ILE A 671 0.58 -33.57 5.29
CA ILE A 671 1.43 -33.64 4.12
C ILE A 671 2.83 -34.02 4.60
N ALA A 672 3.33 -35.17 4.14
CA ALA A 672 4.61 -35.73 4.61
C ALA A 672 5.79 -34.76 4.37
N SER A 673 5.79 -34.06 3.23
CA SER A 673 6.79 -33.06 2.90
C SER A 673 6.24 -32.01 1.93
N LEU A 674 6.46 -30.73 2.23
CA LEU A 674 6.21 -29.60 1.35
C LEU A 674 7.57 -29.03 0.90
N PRO A 675 7.94 -29.15 -0.39
CA PRO A 675 9.24 -28.70 -0.88
C PRO A 675 9.52 -27.21 -0.63
N ALA A 676 10.79 -26.83 -0.69
CA ALA A 676 11.22 -25.43 -0.59
C ALA A 676 10.47 -24.54 -1.60
N ASN A 677 9.98 -23.38 -1.15
CA ASN A 677 9.22 -22.41 -1.97
C ASN A 677 7.95 -22.95 -2.65
N ALA A 678 7.50 -24.15 -2.29
CA ALA A 678 6.32 -24.76 -2.89
C ALA A 678 5.04 -24.28 -2.20
N THR A 679 4.00 -24.08 -3.01
CA THR A 679 2.64 -23.81 -2.54
C THR A 679 1.78 -25.04 -2.78
N ILE A 680 0.99 -25.42 -1.77
CA ILE A 680 -0.12 -26.34 -1.96
C ILE A 680 -1.44 -25.58 -1.85
N THR A 681 -2.39 -25.96 -2.71
CA THR A 681 -3.74 -25.39 -2.72
C THR A 681 -4.75 -26.49 -2.45
N ARG A 682 -5.73 -26.19 -1.59
CA ARG A 682 -6.87 -27.05 -1.28
C ARG A 682 -8.15 -26.24 -1.43
N THR A 683 -9.15 -26.84 -2.09
CA THR A 683 -10.49 -26.27 -2.20
C THR A 683 -11.45 -27.12 -1.41
N VAL A 684 -12.14 -26.53 -0.44
CA VAL A 684 -13.12 -27.22 0.39
C VAL A 684 -14.42 -26.41 0.41
N THR A 685 -15.54 -27.08 0.22
CA THR A 685 -16.86 -26.44 0.19
C THR A 685 -17.54 -26.50 1.54
N PHE A 686 -18.28 -25.45 1.89
CA PHE A 686 -19.12 -25.37 3.07
C PHE A 686 -20.53 -24.96 2.66
N VAL A 687 -21.54 -25.70 3.09
CA VAL A 687 -22.95 -25.34 2.87
C VAL A 687 -23.42 -24.53 4.06
N VAL A 688 -23.84 -23.28 3.83
CA VAL A 688 -24.43 -22.43 4.86
C VAL A 688 -25.68 -23.14 5.41
N PRO A 689 -25.82 -23.33 6.73
CA PRO A 689 -27.00 -23.97 7.30
C PRO A 689 -28.29 -23.30 6.83
N ALA A 690 -29.31 -24.10 6.47
CA ALA A 690 -30.57 -23.58 5.94
C ALA A 690 -31.37 -22.75 6.96
N ASP A 691 -31.05 -22.87 8.25
CA ASP A 691 -31.59 -22.15 9.38
C ASP A 691 -30.67 -21.01 9.88
N ALA A 692 -29.60 -20.69 9.13
CA ALA A 692 -28.69 -19.62 9.50
C ALA A 692 -29.42 -18.27 9.51
N ALA A 693 -29.31 -17.55 10.63
CA ALA A 693 -29.97 -16.25 10.78
C ALA A 693 -29.36 -15.21 9.84
N VAL A 694 -30.19 -14.49 9.10
CA VAL A 694 -29.78 -13.36 8.27
C VAL A 694 -29.10 -12.29 9.16
N GLY A 695 -27.94 -11.81 8.74
CA GLY A 695 -27.07 -10.91 9.50
C GLY A 695 -26.03 -11.61 10.39
N SER A 696 -26.06 -12.94 10.53
CA SER A 696 -25.02 -13.67 11.25
C SER A 696 -23.72 -13.77 10.45
N VAL A 697 -22.57 -13.86 11.13
CA VAL A 697 -21.25 -13.97 10.50
C VAL A 697 -20.66 -15.35 10.77
N ILE A 698 -20.29 -16.06 9.71
CA ILE A 698 -19.62 -17.36 9.77
C ILE A 698 -18.12 -17.10 9.79
N ARG A 699 -17.52 -17.19 10.99
CA ARG A 699 -16.07 -17.12 11.18
C ARG A 699 -15.44 -18.49 10.99
N ASN A 700 -14.49 -18.59 10.06
CA ASN A 700 -13.86 -19.84 9.73
C ASN A 700 -12.33 -19.73 9.81
N THR A 701 -11.70 -20.49 10.72
CA THR A 701 -10.25 -20.47 10.95
C THR A 701 -9.55 -21.66 10.28
N PHE A 702 -8.48 -21.38 9.54
CA PHE A 702 -7.59 -22.40 8.97
C PHE A 702 -6.22 -22.29 9.62
N ILE A 703 -5.65 -23.43 10.00
CA ILE A 703 -4.35 -23.51 10.67
C ILE A 703 -3.45 -24.48 9.89
N ALA A 704 -2.20 -24.10 9.68
CA ALA A 704 -1.15 -24.98 9.18
C ALA A 704 0.05 -24.97 10.13
N SER A 705 0.61 -26.14 10.43
CA SER A 705 1.82 -26.28 11.25
C SER A 705 2.74 -27.33 10.66
N SER A 706 4.03 -27.31 11.00
CA SER A 706 5.00 -28.34 10.59
C SER A 706 6.01 -28.61 11.70
N ASP A 707 6.92 -29.56 11.51
CA ASP A 707 8.01 -29.80 12.47
C ASP A 707 8.99 -28.62 12.56
N LEU A 708 9.10 -27.81 11.49
CA LEU A 708 10.04 -26.69 11.36
C LEU A 708 9.35 -25.31 11.47
N SER A 709 8.05 -25.28 11.76
CA SER A 709 7.27 -24.04 11.85
C SER A 709 6.26 -24.07 13.01
N PRO A 710 6.11 -22.98 13.78
CA PRO A 710 4.95 -22.84 14.65
C PRO A 710 3.65 -22.82 13.81
N PRO A 711 2.48 -23.00 14.45
CA PRO A 711 1.19 -22.89 13.77
C PRO A 711 1.01 -21.49 13.16
N ALA A 712 0.70 -21.46 11.87
CA ALA A 712 0.27 -20.27 11.15
C ALA A 712 -1.25 -20.35 10.95
N GLU A 713 -1.96 -19.26 11.26
CA GLU A 713 -3.41 -19.21 11.17
C GLU A 713 -3.90 -18.09 10.26
N THR A 714 -5.08 -18.30 9.68
CA THR A 714 -5.80 -17.30 8.90
C THR A 714 -7.30 -17.49 9.09
N ILE A 715 -8.05 -16.38 9.04
CA ILE A 715 -9.49 -16.35 9.25
C ILE A 715 -10.14 -15.81 7.99
N ALA A 716 -11.23 -16.44 7.58
CA ALA A 716 -12.16 -15.89 6.61
C ALA A 716 -13.54 -15.76 7.23
N GLU A 717 -14.23 -14.66 6.90
CA GLU A 717 -15.58 -14.37 7.37
C GLU A 717 -16.54 -14.35 6.19
N VAL A 718 -17.72 -14.94 6.36
CA VAL A 718 -18.82 -14.86 5.40
C VAL A 718 -20.09 -14.44 6.13
N THR A 719 -20.70 -13.35 5.69
CA THR A 719 -21.95 -12.85 6.29
C THR A 719 -23.16 -13.51 5.64
N VAL A 720 -24.07 -14.02 6.45
CA VAL A 720 -25.34 -14.59 5.99
C VAL A 720 -26.25 -13.44 5.58
N GLN A 721 -26.59 -13.36 4.31
CA GLN A 721 -27.43 -12.29 3.75
C GLN A 721 -28.71 -12.88 3.15
N ALA A 722 -29.81 -12.13 3.19
CA ALA A 722 -30.99 -12.47 2.42
C ALA A 722 -30.62 -12.52 0.92
N PRO A 723 -31.14 -13.50 0.15
CA PRO A 723 -30.88 -13.56 -1.29
C PRO A 723 -31.30 -12.23 -1.95
N PRO A 724 -30.51 -11.66 -2.87
CA PRO A 724 -30.81 -10.37 -3.47
C PRO A 724 -32.07 -10.46 -4.36
N GLY A 725 -33.14 -9.77 -3.95
CA GLY A 725 -34.40 -9.64 -4.69
C GLY A 725 -35.66 -9.77 -3.82
N LEU A 726 -36.82 -9.37 -4.36
CA LEU A 726 -38.11 -9.73 -3.77
C LEU A 726 -38.25 -11.25 -3.85
N SER A 727 -38.38 -11.94 -2.73
CA SER A 727 -38.50 -13.41 -2.69
C SER A 727 -39.92 -13.91 -3.01
N LEU A 728 -40.93 -13.15 -2.59
CA LEU A 728 -42.33 -13.39 -2.88
C LEU A 728 -42.90 -12.19 -3.62
N ARG A 729 -43.46 -12.41 -4.81
CA ARG A 729 -44.30 -11.42 -5.51
C ARG A 729 -45.75 -11.75 -5.29
N ILE A 730 -46.47 -10.85 -4.66
CA ILE A 730 -47.90 -10.96 -4.46
C ILE A 730 -48.68 -9.99 -5.35
N ARG A 731 -49.90 -10.36 -5.72
CA ARG A 731 -50.86 -9.50 -6.42
C ARG A 731 -52.25 -9.80 -5.91
N LYS A 732 -53.05 -8.74 -5.77
CA LYS A 732 -54.46 -8.79 -5.41
C LYS A 732 -55.25 -7.99 -6.43
N LEU A 733 -56.28 -8.60 -7.01
CA LEU A 733 -57.10 -7.95 -8.02
C LEU A 733 -58.59 -8.22 -7.77
N PRO A 734 -59.43 -7.19 -7.58
CA PRO A 734 -60.86 -7.36 -7.58
C PRO A 734 -61.37 -7.56 -9.01
N ASP A 735 -62.50 -8.25 -9.19
CA ASP A 735 -63.16 -8.43 -10.48
C ASP A 735 -63.76 -7.13 -11.04
N ARG A 736 -63.92 -6.10 -10.19
CA ARG A 736 -64.43 -4.77 -10.51
C ARG A 736 -63.90 -3.72 -9.53
N ASN A 737 -63.81 -2.46 -9.96
CA ASN A 737 -63.28 -1.36 -9.13
C ASN A 737 -64.36 -0.57 -8.37
N ALA A 738 -65.64 -0.93 -8.55
CA ALA A 738 -66.76 -0.36 -7.80
C ALA A 738 -67.88 -1.39 -7.63
N ALA A 739 -68.61 -1.31 -6.51
CA ALA A 739 -69.72 -2.21 -6.19
C ALA A 739 -70.77 -1.47 -5.32
N ALA A 740 -72.04 -1.86 -5.43
CA ALA A 740 -73.11 -1.30 -4.59
C ALA A 740 -73.18 -2.00 -3.22
N PRO A 741 -73.75 -1.36 -2.18
CA PRO A 741 -74.02 -2.03 -0.91
C PRO A 741 -74.85 -3.32 -1.11
N GLY A 742 -74.36 -4.44 -0.59
CA GLY A 742 -74.94 -5.78 -0.76
C GLY A 742 -74.43 -6.58 -1.97
N GLU A 743 -73.61 -6.02 -2.86
CA GLU A 743 -73.04 -6.75 -3.99
C GLU A 743 -71.81 -7.58 -3.61
N THR A 744 -71.63 -8.72 -4.29
CA THR A 744 -70.45 -9.59 -4.11
C THR A 744 -69.34 -9.21 -5.09
N VAL A 745 -68.14 -9.02 -4.57
CA VAL A 745 -66.88 -8.76 -5.27
C VAL A 745 -65.98 -9.99 -5.13
N ALA A 746 -65.35 -10.44 -6.21
CA ALA A 746 -64.39 -11.55 -6.17
C ALA A 746 -62.96 -11.01 -6.24
N TYR A 747 -62.11 -11.41 -5.29
CA TYR A 747 -60.68 -11.08 -5.27
C TYR A 747 -59.85 -12.27 -5.75
N THR A 748 -58.95 -12.02 -6.69
CA THR A 748 -57.92 -12.97 -7.13
C THR A 748 -56.60 -12.61 -6.47
N LEU A 749 -56.08 -13.51 -5.63
CA LEU A 749 -54.83 -13.41 -4.90
C LEU A 749 -53.80 -14.33 -5.56
N THR A 750 -52.64 -13.80 -5.93
CA THR A 750 -51.53 -14.63 -6.45
C THR A 750 -50.28 -14.41 -5.63
N VAL A 751 -49.57 -15.48 -5.29
CA VAL A 751 -48.25 -15.45 -4.64
C VAL A 751 -47.28 -16.23 -5.49
N THR A 752 -46.20 -15.59 -5.93
CA THR A 752 -45.15 -16.20 -6.75
C THR A 752 -43.86 -16.22 -5.95
N ASN A 753 -43.26 -17.40 -5.79
CA ASN A 753 -41.88 -17.52 -5.35
C ASN A 753 -40.98 -17.09 -6.50
N LEU A 754 -40.21 -16.03 -6.32
CA LEU A 754 -39.29 -15.50 -7.33
C LEU A 754 -37.88 -16.08 -7.20
N LEU A 755 -37.63 -16.93 -6.19
CA LEU A 755 -36.34 -17.58 -5.98
C LEU A 755 -36.26 -18.90 -6.76
N ASP A 756 -35.03 -19.29 -7.10
CA ASP A 756 -34.71 -20.58 -7.73
C ASP A 756 -34.67 -21.75 -6.72
N ILE A 757 -35.07 -21.51 -5.47
CA ILE A 757 -35.18 -22.50 -4.38
C ILE A 757 -36.61 -22.51 -3.79
N PRO A 758 -37.09 -23.64 -3.24
CA PRO A 758 -38.42 -23.71 -2.63
C PRO A 758 -38.51 -22.85 -1.35
N GLN A 759 -39.61 -22.12 -1.19
CA GLN A 759 -39.95 -21.38 0.02
C GLN A 759 -40.76 -22.26 0.97
N THR A 760 -40.39 -22.38 2.24
CA THR A 760 -41.11 -23.19 3.24
C THR A 760 -42.08 -22.36 4.08
N ASN A 761 -43.10 -23.00 4.64
CA ASN A 761 -44.06 -22.39 5.56
C ASN A 761 -44.61 -21.02 5.09
N VAL A 762 -45.01 -20.94 3.82
CA VAL A 762 -45.55 -19.70 3.25
C VAL A 762 -46.95 -19.45 3.81
N VAL A 763 -47.09 -18.43 4.66
CA VAL A 763 -48.35 -18.03 5.29
C VAL A 763 -49.02 -16.97 4.44
N LEU A 764 -50.26 -17.23 4.01
CA LEU A 764 -51.15 -16.31 3.31
C LEU A 764 -52.18 -15.77 4.32
N SER A 765 -52.30 -14.46 4.42
CA SER A 765 -53.25 -13.83 5.34
C SER A 765 -54.00 -12.69 4.67
N ASP A 766 -55.33 -12.73 4.74
CA ASP A 766 -56.23 -11.66 4.30
C ASP A 766 -57.37 -11.52 5.32
N PRO A 767 -57.27 -10.55 6.25
CA PRO A 767 -58.26 -10.39 7.32
C PRO A 767 -59.68 -10.09 6.82
N LEU A 768 -59.83 -9.26 5.78
CA LEU A 768 -61.15 -8.87 5.26
C LEU A 768 -61.85 -10.03 4.54
N LEU A 769 -61.07 -10.88 3.87
CA LEU A 769 -61.57 -12.09 3.20
C LEU A 769 -61.64 -13.31 4.13
N GLY A 770 -61.18 -13.18 5.39
CA GLY A 770 -61.10 -14.29 6.35
C GLY A 770 -60.12 -15.41 5.93
N LEU A 771 -59.12 -15.10 5.10
CA LEU A 771 -58.14 -16.07 4.62
C LEU A 771 -56.97 -16.16 5.61
N SER A 772 -56.69 -17.36 6.10
CA SER A 772 -55.45 -17.69 6.83
C SER A 772 -55.04 -19.10 6.44
N GLU A 773 -54.03 -19.24 5.58
CA GLU A 773 -53.57 -20.51 5.02
C GLU A 773 -52.04 -20.60 5.14
N THR A 774 -51.50 -21.76 5.54
CA THR A 774 -50.05 -22.00 5.51
C THR A 774 -49.72 -23.08 4.49
N ILE A 775 -48.79 -22.77 3.59
CA ILE A 775 -48.34 -23.63 2.52
C ILE A 775 -46.98 -24.19 2.91
N ALA A 776 -46.92 -25.50 3.16
CA ALA A 776 -45.72 -26.15 3.68
C ALA A 776 -44.48 -25.93 2.80
N SER A 777 -44.64 -25.91 1.48
CA SER A 777 -43.59 -25.56 0.53
C SER A 777 -44.17 -25.00 -0.76
N LEU A 778 -43.65 -23.86 -1.21
CA LEU A 778 -43.89 -23.25 -2.51
C LEU A 778 -42.62 -23.41 -3.36
N PRO A 779 -42.63 -24.27 -4.40
CA PRO A 779 -41.44 -24.54 -5.21
C PRO A 779 -40.84 -23.29 -5.87
N ALA A 780 -39.58 -23.39 -6.28
CA ALA A 780 -38.87 -22.37 -7.05
C ALA A 780 -39.70 -21.89 -8.26
N ASN A 781 -39.77 -20.58 -8.48
CA ASN A 781 -40.50 -19.95 -9.59
C ASN A 781 -42.01 -20.29 -9.68
N ALA A 782 -42.60 -20.94 -8.66
CA ALA A 782 -43.98 -21.36 -8.69
C ALA A 782 -44.95 -20.26 -8.23
N THR A 783 -46.14 -20.24 -8.82
CA THR A 783 -47.23 -19.33 -8.43
C THR A 783 -48.41 -20.11 -7.87
N ILE A 784 -48.94 -19.65 -6.75
CA ILE A 784 -50.22 -20.10 -6.20
C ILE A 784 -51.25 -19.00 -6.38
N THR A 785 -52.46 -19.41 -6.79
CA THR A 785 -53.61 -18.51 -6.98
C THR A 785 -54.77 -18.95 -6.08
N ARG A 786 -55.43 -17.97 -5.45
CA ARG A 786 -56.65 -18.14 -4.65
C ARG A 786 -57.70 -17.13 -5.09
N THR A 787 -58.95 -17.56 -5.13
CA THR A 787 -60.09 -16.67 -5.39
C THR A 787 -61.00 -16.70 -4.19
N VAL A 788 -61.24 -15.54 -3.59
CA VAL A 788 -62.09 -15.40 -2.40
C VAL A 788 -63.06 -14.24 -2.62
N THR A 789 -64.32 -14.42 -2.23
CA THR A 789 -65.38 -13.44 -2.46
C THR A 789 -65.68 -12.64 -1.19
N PHE A 790 -66.00 -11.36 -1.36
CA PHE A 790 -66.43 -10.44 -0.31
C PHE A 790 -67.78 -9.83 -0.69
N VAL A 791 -68.71 -9.76 0.26
CA VAL A 791 -69.98 -9.04 0.06
C VAL A 791 -69.85 -7.66 0.67
N VAL A 792 -70.03 -6.61 -0.14
CA VAL A 792 -70.03 -5.23 0.36
C VAL A 792 -71.15 -5.08 1.39
N PRO A 793 -70.88 -4.59 2.62
CA PRO A 793 -71.91 -4.41 3.64
C PRO A 793 -73.11 -3.62 3.11
N ALA A 794 -74.32 -4.04 3.45
CA ALA A 794 -75.56 -3.45 2.92
C ALA A 794 -75.77 -1.98 3.36
N ASP A 795 -75.05 -1.56 4.39
CA ASP A 795 -75.01 -0.24 5.00
C ASP A 795 -73.77 0.57 4.62
N ALA A 796 -72.91 0.05 3.72
CA ALA A 796 -71.68 0.72 3.32
C ALA A 796 -71.95 2.11 2.71
N ALA A 797 -71.24 3.13 3.20
CA ALA A 797 -71.45 4.52 2.80
C ALA A 797 -71.05 4.75 1.34
N ILE A 798 -71.90 5.43 0.58
CA ILE A 798 -71.65 5.73 -0.83
C ILE A 798 -70.47 6.72 -0.96
N GLY A 799 -69.49 6.36 -1.78
CA GLY A 799 -68.23 7.05 -1.94
C GLY A 799 -67.09 6.49 -1.08
N SER A 800 -67.38 5.59 -0.13
CA SER A 800 -66.34 4.91 0.65
C SER A 800 -65.56 3.90 -0.20
N ALA A 801 -64.30 3.65 0.14
CA ALA A 801 -63.49 2.62 -0.49
C ALA A 801 -63.39 1.41 0.44
N VAL A 802 -63.74 0.23 -0.07
CA VAL A 802 -63.40 -1.05 0.55
C VAL A 802 -61.93 -1.31 0.25
N VAL A 803 -61.05 -0.90 1.17
CA VAL A 803 -59.62 -1.19 1.10
C VAL A 803 -59.39 -2.59 1.66
N ASN A 804 -58.76 -3.44 0.86
CA ASN A 804 -58.54 -4.82 1.23
C ASN A 804 -57.04 -5.17 1.16
N THR A 805 -56.43 -5.54 2.30
CA THR A 805 -55.00 -5.86 2.40
C THR A 805 -54.76 -7.37 2.38
N PHE A 806 -53.82 -7.82 1.54
CA PHE A 806 -53.37 -9.21 1.49
C PHE A 806 -51.88 -9.26 1.81
N THR A 807 -51.50 -10.16 2.72
CA THR A 807 -50.11 -10.38 3.10
C THR A 807 -49.68 -11.82 2.83
N ALA A 808 -48.41 -11.99 2.45
CA ALA A 808 -47.77 -13.29 2.38
C ALA A 808 -46.37 -13.22 3.01
N ALA A 809 -46.03 -14.20 3.83
CA ALA A 809 -44.71 -14.32 4.46
C ALA A 809 -44.23 -15.76 4.40
N SER A 810 -42.93 -16.01 4.59
CA SER A 810 -42.38 -17.35 4.79
C SER A 810 -41.48 -17.37 6.02
N ASP A 811 -41.01 -18.54 6.44
CA ASP A 811 -39.98 -18.64 7.48
C ASP A 811 -38.58 -18.24 6.98
N GLN A 812 -38.44 -18.02 5.67
CA GLN A 812 -37.19 -17.65 5.02
C GLN A 812 -37.18 -16.18 4.58
N THR A 813 -38.32 -15.48 4.60
CA THR A 813 -38.46 -14.16 4.00
C THR A 813 -39.45 -13.27 4.75
N PRO A 814 -39.19 -11.94 4.84
CA PRO A 814 -40.12 -11.00 5.45
C PRO A 814 -41.52 -11.02 4.80
N ALA A 815 -42.52 -10.53 5.54
CA ALA A 815 -43.87 -10.37 5.03
C ALA A 815 -43.93 -9.32 3.92
N VAL A 816 -44.61 -9.64 2.83
CA VAL A 816 -44.92 -8.73 1.73
C VAL A 816 -46.41 -8.43 1.77
N GLU A 817 -46.81 -7.19 1.53
CA GLU A 817 -48.22 -6.76 1.50
C GLU A 817 -48.63 -6.09 0.18
N THR A 818 -49.90 -6.24 -0.17
CA THR A 818 -50.53 -5.55 -1.30
C THR A 818 -51.95 -5.17 -0.92
N ILE A 819 -52.39 -4.01 -1.42
CA ILE A 819 -53.75 -3.53 -1.24
C ILE A 819 -54.53 -3.58 -2.56
N ALA A 820 -55.84 -3.71 -2.46
CA ALA A 820 -56.78 -3.47 -3.55
C ALA A 820 -57.98 -2.70 -3.01
N GLU A 821 -58.50 -1.77 -3.80
CA GLU A 821 -59.60 -0.90 -3.41
C GLU A 821 -60.81 -1.09 -4.32
N VAL A 822 -62.00 -1.14 -3.72
CA VAL A 822 -63.27 -1.13 -4.44
C VAL A 822 -64.16 -0.02 -3.90
N ILE A 823 -64.55 0.93 -4.75
CA ILE A 823 -65.35 2.09 -4.33
C ILE A 823 -66.82 1.69 -4.22
N VAL A 824 -67.40 1.90 -3.05
CA VAL A 824 -68.84 1.74 -2.79
C VAL A 824 -69.58 2.86 -3.49
N ARG A 825 -70.47 2.55 -4.43
CA ARG A 825 -71.27 3.56 -5.14
C ARG A 825 -72.76 3.25 -5.00
N THR A 826 -73.62 4.27 -5.09
CA THR A 826 -75.07 4.01 -5.19
C THR A 826 -75.28 3.15 -6.42
N ALA A 827 -76.18 2.16 -6.34
CA ALA A 827 -76.80 1.66 -7.55
C ALA A 827 -77.31 2.88 -8.32
N PRO A 828 -76.86 3.12 -9.56
CA PRO A 828 -77.13 4.36 -10.24
C PRO A 828 -78.65 4.56 -10.31
N VAL A 829 -79.13 5.71 -9.83
CA VAL A 829 -80.49 6.14 -10.15
C VAL A 829 -80.46 6.33 -11.65
N ALA A 830 -81.10 5.43 -12.39
CA ALA A 830 -81.10 5.51 -13.83
C ALA A 830 -81.65 6.89 -14.24
N THR A 831 -80.77 7.73 -14.79
CA THR A 831 -81.12 9.07 -15.25
C THR A 831 -81.38 9.01 -16.74
N THR A 832 -82.32 9.80 -17.24
CA THR A 832 -82.52 10.01 -18.68
C THR A 832 -81.81 11.32 -19.03
N THR A 833 -80.59 11.24 -19.57
CA THR A 833 -79.81 12.42 -19.99
C THR A 833 -79.55 12.34 -21.49
N LEU A 834 -79.84 13.42 -22.20
CA LEU A 834 -79.56 13.51 -23.62
C LEU A 834 -78.39 14.47 -23.88
N ALA A 835 -77.45 14.03 -24.71
CA ALA A 835 -76.45 14.88 -25.33
C ALA A 835 -76.88 15.16 -26.78
N VAL A 836 -76.73 16.41 -27.22
CA VAL A 836 -76.99 16.79 -28.61
C VAL A 836 -75.71 17.26 -29.27
N ARG A 837 -75.48 16.80 -30.50
CA ARG A 837 -74.41 17.28 -31.37
C ARG A 837 -74.98 17.64 -32.72
N LYS A 838 -74.72 18.86 -33.17
CA LYS A 838 -75.10 19.38 -34.48
C LYS A 838 -73.86 19.50 -35.35
N ARG A 839 -73.91 18.85 -36.50
CA ARG A 839 -72.89 18.90 -37.54
C ARG A 839 -73.47 19.52 -38.79
N LEU A 840 -72.65 20.29 -39.48
CA LEU A 840 -72.92 20.79 -40.82
C LEU A 840 -72.11 19.93 -41.79
N ASP A 841 -72.62 19.73 -43.00
CA ASP A 841 -71.92 18.98 -44.05
C ASP A 841 -70.70 19.72 -44.60
N ARG A 842 -70.62 21.05 -44.39
CA ARG A 842 -69.55 21.94 -44.85
C ARG A 842 -69.42 23.19 -43.98
N SER A 843 -68.19 23.61 -43.71
CA SER A 843 -67.83 24.82 -42.92
C SER A 843 -68.06 26.14 -43.65
N ASP A 844 -68.23 26.05 -44.96
CA ASP A 844 -68.38 27.15 -45.88
C ASP A 844 -69.40 26.84 -46.97
N ALA A 845 -70.13 27.86 -47.43
CA ALA A 845 -71.17 27.70 -48.45
C ALA A 845 -71.29 28.96 -49.31
N GLU A 846 -71.54 28.76 -50.60
CA GLU A 846 -71.79 29.86 -51.54
C GLU A 846 -73.20 30.45 -51.36
N PRO A 847 -73.42 31.74 -51.71
CA PRO A 847 -74.77 32.30 -51.77
C PRO A 847 -75.66 31.50 -52.74
N GLY A 848 -76.76 30.94 -52.23
CA GLY A 848 -77.66 30.05 -52.98
C GLY A 848 -77.44 28.56 -52.73
N GLU A 849 -76.40 28.17 -51.99
CA GLU A 849 -76.09 26.78 -51.70
C GLU A 849 -76.84 26.25 -50.46
N THR A 850 -77.25 24.99 -50.51
CA THR A 850 -77.94 24.33 -49.40
C THR A 850 -76.96 23.63 -48.47
N ILE A 851 -77.01 24.00 -47.19
CA ILE A 851 -76.27 23.39 -46.09
C ILE A 851 -77.20 22.39 -45.42
N ARG A 852 -76.69 21.18 -45.17
CA ARG A 852 -77.40 20.14 -44.43
C ARG A 852 -76.86 20.06 -43.01
N TYR A 853 -77.70 20.39 -42.05
CA TYR A 853 -77.42 20.21 -40.63
C TYR A 853 -77.91 18.84 -40.18
N THR A 854 -76.98 18.02 -39.71
CA THR A 854 -77.25 16.72 -39.08
C THR A 854 -77.19 16.88 -37.57
N VAL A 855 -78.25 16.53 -36.87
CA VAL A 855 -78.34 16.57 -35.41
C VAL A 855 -78.38 15.14 -34.89
N GLU A 856 -77.34 14.77 -34.16
CA GLU A 856 -77.23 13.53 -33.40
C GLU A 856 -77.72 13.79 -31.97
N VAL A 857 -78.72 13.03 -31.52
CA VAL A 857 -79.21 13.07 -30.14
C VAL A 857 -78.89 11.71 -29.50
N ALA A 858 -77.95 11.71 -28.57
CA ALA A 858 -77.49 10.52 -27.87
C ALA A 858 -78.10 10.48 -26.47
N ASN A 859 -78.67 9.33 -26.09
CA ASN A 859 -79.06 9.09 -24.71
C ASN A 859 -77.85 8.59 -23.92
N THR A 860 -77.21 9.51 -23.19
CA THR A 860 -76.08 9.23 -22.30
C THR A 860 -76.53 8.75 -20.92
N GLY A 861 -77.84 8.70 -20.69
CA GLY A 861 -78.44 8.18 -19.47
C GLY A 861 -78.66 6.67 -19.50
N GLU A 862 -79.04 6.12 -18.36
CA GLU A 862 -79.29 4.69 -18.16
C GLU A 862 -80.78 4.30 -18.34
N ASN A 863 -81.68 5.29 -18.42
CA ASN A 863 -83.10 5.10 -18.75
C ASN A 863 -83.40 5.55 -20.19
N PRO A 864 -84.34 4.90 -20.92
CA PRO A 864 -84.77 5.37 -22.23
C PRO A 864 -85.37 6.79 -22.15
N ALA A 865 -85.10 7.62 -23.16
CA ALA A 865 -85.73 8.92 -23.33
C ALA A 865 -86.91 8.80 -24.28
N THR A 866 -88.10 9.25 -23.89
CA THR A 866 -89.29 9.15 -24.74
C THR A 866 -89.73 10.53 -25.25
N ASP A 867 -90.44 10.56 -26.38
CA ASP A 867 -91.02 11.78 -26.97
C ASP A 867 -90.03 12.97 -27.08
N VAL A 868 -88.81 12.68 -27.52
CA VAL A 868 -87.72 13.66 -27.62
C VAL A 868 -88.02 14.64 -28.78
N VAL A 869 -88.15 15.92 -28.48
CA VAL A 869 -88.46 16.98 -29.44
C VAL A 869 -87.21 17.80 -29.78
N VAL A 870 -86.81 17.79 -31.05
CA VAL A 870 -85.68 18.55 -31.60
C VAL A 870 -86.21 19.75 -32.40
N ARG A 871 -85.86 20.97 -32.00
CA ARG A 871 -86.27 22.23 -32.66
C ARG A 871 -85.06 22.95 -33.25
N ASP A 872 -85.12 23.31 -34.54
CA ASP A 872 -84.08 24.08 -35.22
C ASP A 872 -84.50 25.55 -35.35
N SER A 873 -83.67 26.46 -34.82
CA SER A 873 -84.00 27.90 -34.73
C SER A 873 -83.78 28.67 -36.03
N LEU A 874 -82.92 28.18 -36.94
CA LEU A 874 -82.66 28.86 -38.21
C LEU A 874 -83.75 28.56 -39.25
N THR A 875 -84.23 27.32 -39.28
CA THR A 875 -85.28 26.86 -40.21
C THR A 875 -86.69 26.98 -39.60
N GLY A 876 -86.81 26.98 -38.28
CA GLY A 876 -88.09 26.94 -37.56
C GLY A 876 -88.75 25.56 -37.52
N GLU A 877 -88.11 24.53 -38.08
CA GLU A 877 -88.65 23.17 -38.09
C GLU A 877 -88.52 22.45 -36.73
N GLN A 878 -89.40 21.49 -36.47
CA GLN A 878 -89.32 20.58 -35.32
C GLN A 878 -89.50 19.12 -35.76
N ARG A 879 -88.78 18.21 -35.10
CA ARG A 879 -88.89 16.75 -35.28
C ARG A 879 -89.05 16.08 -33.91
N THR A 880 -89.80 14.99 -33.85
CA THR A 880 -89.99 14.19 -32.62
C THR A 880 -89.44 12.79 -32.83
N ILE A 881 -88.65 12.31 -31.88
CA ILE A 881 -88.08 10.96 -31.83
C ILE A 881 -88.83 10.19 -30.74
N PRO A 882 -89.57 9.11 -31.07
CA PRO A 882 -90.46 8.43 -30.11
C PRO A 882 -89.76 7.84 -28.88
N VAL A 883 -88.60 7.21 -29.07
CA VAL A 883 -87.79 6.65 -27.99
C VAL A 883 -86.31 6.58 -28.39
N ILE A 884 -85.41 6.86 -27.46
CA ILE A 884 -83.96 6.63 -27.59
C ILE A 884 -83.52 5.77 -26.41
N ALA A 885 -83.10 4.52 -26.67
CA ALA A 885 -82.64 3.61 -25.63
C ALA A 885 -81.30 4.07 -25.01
N PRO A 886 -80.95 3.63 -23.79
CA PRO A 886 -79.66 3.95 -23.15
C PRO A 886 -78.48 3.62 -24.06
N GLY A 887 -77.55 4.57 -24.25
CA GLY A 887 -76.37 4.41 -25.10
C GLY A 887 -76.63 4.56 -26.61
N GLU A 888 -77.89 4.62 -27.05
CA GLU A 888 -78.24 4.78 -28.46
C GLU A 888 -78.22 6.26 -28.89
N THR A 889 -77.99 6.47 -30.19
CA THR A 889 -77.98 7.79 -30.82
C THR A 889 -78.92 7.82 -32.01
N GLU A 890 -79.84 8.78 -32.01
CA GLU A 890 -80.78 8.99 -33.12
C GLU A 890 -80.41 10.26 -33.90
N ILE A 891 -80.67 10.24 -35.21
CA ILE A 891 -80.21 11.29 -36.12
C ILE A 891 -81.40 11.94 -36.84
N VAL A 892 -81.47 13.26 -36.79
CA VAL A 892 -82.39 14.07 -37.59
C VAL A 892 -81.62 15.08 -38.44
N SER A 893 -82.15 15.46 -39.60
CA SER A 893 -81.51 16.46 -40.46
C SER A 893 -82.44 17.62 -40.82
N PHE A 894 -81.84 18.81 -40.92
CA PHE A 894 -82.47 20.05 -41.35
C PHE A 894 -81.67 20.60 -42.53
N ALA A 895 -82.34 21.17 -43.53
CA ALA A 895 -81.68 21.79 -44.68
C ALA A 895 -81.95 23.29 -44.67
N PHE A 896 -80.92 24.08 -44.94
CA PHE A 896 -81.02 25.53 -45.05
C PHE A 896 -80.29 25.99 -46.31
N THR A 897 -80.96 26.79 -47.14
CA THR A 897 -80.34 27.37 -48.34
C THR A 897 -79.91 28.79 -48.06
N VAL A 898 -78.62 29.09 -48.23
CA VAL A 898 -78.08 30.44 -48.03
C VAL A 898 -78.77 31.39 -49.01
N PRO A 899 -79.38 32.51 -48.56
CA PRO A 899 -80.06 33.44 -49.45
C PRO A 899 -79.16 33.94 -50.58
N ALA A 900 -79.68 33.99 -51.81
CA ALA A 900 -78.96 34.58 -52.93
C ALA A 900 -78.64 36.05 -52.64
N GLY A 901 -77.35 36.41 -52.67
CA GLY A 901 -76.86 37.76 -52.36
C GLY A 901 -76.26 37.98 -50.97
N THR A 902 -76.07 36.94 -50.15
CA THR A 902 -75.34 37.05 -48.88
C THR A 902 -73.87 37.43 -49.11
N THR A 903 -73.35 38.42 -48.39
CA THR A 903 -71.96 38.90 -48.50
C THR A 903 -70.96 37.83 -48.06
N GLN A 904 -69.84 37.68 -48.79
CA GLN A 904 -68.74 36.81 -48.39
C GLN A 904 -68.15 37.23 -47.04
N GLY A 905 -67.81 36.26 -46.19
CA GLY A 905 -67.39 36.45 -44.80
C GLY A 905 -68.54 36.50 -43.78
N THR A 906 -69.81 36.41 -44.22
CA THR A 906 -70.96 36.35 -43.30
C THR A 906 -70.95 35.03 -42.52
N VAL A 907 -71.07 35.09 -41.20
CA VAL A 907 -71.20 33.90 -40.34
C VAL A 907 -72.67 33.64 -40.04
N ILE A 908 -73.19 32.48 -40.47
CA ILE A 908 -74.56 32.05 -40.17
C ILE A 908 -74.51 31.03 -39.04
N ALA A 909 -75.13 31.36 -37.91
CA ALA A 909 -75.26 30.47 -36.77
C ALA A 909 -76.61 29.75 -36.81
N ASN A 910 -76.59 28.42 -36.67
CA ASN A 910 -77.80 27.62 -36.57
C ASN A 910 -77.84 26.85 -35.25
N ARG A 911 -78.76 27.21 -34.35
CA ARG A 911 -78.94 26.55 -33.06
C ARG A 911 -80.09 25.55 -33.07
N VAL A 912 -79.87 24.39 -32.48
CA VAL A 912 -80.92 23.40 -32.16
C VAL A 912 -81.14 23.34 -30.65
N THR A 913 -82.39 23.09 -30.25
CA THR A 913 -82.79 22.83 -28.87
C THR A 913 -83.53 21.49 -28.79
N VAL A 914 -83.15 20.64 -27.85
CA VAL A 914 -83.74 19.33 -27.58
C VAL A 914 -84.46 19.37 -26.24
N ALA A 915 -85.68 18.83 -26.18
CA ALA A 915 -86.48 18.71 -24.97
C ALA A 915 -87.13 17.33 -24.89
N TRP A 916 -87.24 16.76 -23.69
CA TRP A 916 -87.90 15.48 -23.44
C TRP A 916 -88.62 15.51 -22.07
N PRO A 917 -89.70 14.73 -21.87
CA PRO A 917 -90.50 14.77 -20.64
C PRO A 917 -89.74 14.33 -19.38
N GLU A 918 -88.80 13.40 -19.51
CA GLU A 918 -87.98 12.87 -18.40
C GLU A 918 -86.81 13.80 -18.03
N GLN A 919 -86.77 15.01 -18.59
CA GLN A 919 -85.77 16.01 -18.26
C GLN A 919 -85.92 16.44 -16.79
N PRO A 920 -84.86 16.40 -15.95
CA PRO A 920 -84.94 16.80 -14.55
C PRO A 920 -85.46 18.24 -14.37
N PRO A 921 -86.39 18.52 -13.43
CA PRO A 921 -86.96 19.84 -13.23
C PRO A 921 -85.89 20.91 -12.96
N GLY A 922 -85.90 22.01 -13.73
CA GLY A 922 -84.95 23.11 -13.58
C GLY A 922 -83.61 22.92 -14.30
N SER A 923 -83.40 21.79 -15.00
CA SER A 923 -82.20 21.61 -15.83
C SER A 923 -82.22 22.53 -17.07
N PRO A 924 -81.06 23.08 -17.49
CA PRO A 924 -80.99 23.93 -18.66
C PRO A 924 -81.36 23.15 -19.94
N PRO A 925 -81.99 23.79 -20.94
CA PRO A 925 -82.33 23.13 -22.19
C PRO A 925 -81.07 22.65 -22.91
N VAL A 926 -81.08 21.40 -23.40
CA VAL A 926 -79.96 20.83 -24.17
C VAL A 926 -79.94 21.45 -25.57
N ARG A 927 -78.83 22.11 -25.92
CA ARG A 927 -78.70 22.90 -27.15
C ARG A 927 -77.33 22.71 -27.76
N ASP A 928 -77.26 22.80 -29.08
CA ASP A 928 -76.00 22.92 -29.81
C ASP A 928 -76.14 23.90 -30.97
N GLU A 929 -75.04 24.56 -31.35
CA GLU A 929 -74.98 25.58 -32.39
C GLU A 929 -73.83 25.30 -33.35
N ALA A 930 -74.14 25.24 -34.64
CA ALA A 930 -73.12 25.14 -35.69
C ALA A 930 -73.06 26.45 -36.48
N ARG A 931 -71.84 26.88 -36.84
CA ARG A 931 -71.60 28.12 -37.60
C ARG A 931 -70.97 27.80 -38.94
N VAL A 932 -71.51 28.39 -40.00
CA VAL A 932 -70.99 28.30 -41.37
C VAL A 932 -70.58 29.70 -41.84
N ILE A 933 -69.48 29.79 -42.58
CA ILE A 933 -69.01 31.06 -43.15
C ILE A 933 -69.39 31.09 -44.62
N VAL A 934 -69.99 32.18 -45.10
CA VAL A 934 -70.24 32.35 -46.53
C VAL A 934 -68.91 32.64 -47.22
N ALA A 935 -68.35 31.66 -47.93
CA ALA A 935 -67.06 31.77 -48.62
C ALA A 935 -67.11 31.01 -49.96
N VAL A 936 -66.38 31.51 -50.96
CA VAL A 936 -66.14 30.80 -52.22
C VAL A 936 -64.83 30.03 -52.06
N PRO A 937 -64.78 28.70 -52.24
CA PRO A 937 -63.54 27.94 -52.13
C PRO A 937 -62.63 28.24 -53.34
N ALA A 938 -61.52 28.94 -53.13
CA ALA A 938 -60.46 29.10 -54.13
C ALA A 938 -59.07 29.08 -53.46
N GLU A 939 -58.20 28.19 -53.98
CA GLU A 939 -56.74 27.92 -53.78
C GLU A 939 -56.01 28.53 -52.55
N LEU A 940 -55.25 27.69 -51.84
CA LEU A 940 -54.45 28.04 -50.64
C LEU A 940 -53.05 28.58 -50.98
N PRO A 941 -52.39 29.35 -50.10
CA PRO A 941 -50.97 29.69 -50.23
C PRO A 941 -50.09 28.42 -50.08
N GLU A 942 -48.87 28.45 -50.61
CA GLU A 942 -47.88 27.37 -50.49
C GLU A 942 -46.85 27.74 -49.42
N VAL A 943 -46.52 26.79 -48.53
CA VAL A 943 -45.51 26.94 -47.48
C VAL A 943 -44.50 25.81 -47.65
N GLU A 944 -43.22 26.14 -47.66
CA GLU A 944 -42.12 25.17 -47.76
C GLU A 944 -41.08 25.48 -46.67
N VAL A 945 -40.59 24.44 -45.99
CA VAL A 945 -39.57 24.57 -44.93
C VAL A 945 -38.42 23.60 -45.21
N ASP A 946 -37.21 24.14 -45.39
CA ASP A 946 -35.97 23.37 -45.55
C ASP A 946 -35.00 23.69 -44.39
N ALA A 947 -34.19 22.73 -43.95
CA ALA A 947 -33.22 22.89 -42.87
C ALA A 947 -31.89 22.25 -43.23
N ARG A 948 -30.80 23.03 -43.20
CA ARG A 948 -29.45 22.57 -43.56
C ARG A 948 -28.39 22.96 -42.54
N PRO A 949 -27.43 22.08 -42.22
CA PRO A 949 -27.33 20.68 -42.68
C PRO A 949 -28.39 19.76 -42.06
N GLU A 950 -28.72 18.66 -42.73
CA GLU A 950 -29.70 17.65 -42.25
C GLU A 950 -29.15 16.81 -41.09
N ASP A 951 -27.81 16.67 -41.02
CA ASP A 951 -27.04 15.95 -40.00
C ASP A 951 -26.01 16.88 -39.31
N PRO A 952 -26.46 17.88 -38.52
CA PRO A 952 -25.57 18.84 -37.87
C PRO A 952 -24.71 18.19 -36.77
N ARG A 953 -23.48 18.70 -36.61
CA ARG A 953 -22.65 18.36 -35.45
C ARG A 953 -23.16 19.08 -34.19
N PRO A 954 -22.95 18.52 -32.98
CA PRO A 954 -23.18 19.25 -31.75
C PRO A 954 -22.41 20.59 -31.74
N GLY A 955 -23.09 21.68 -31.39
CA GLY A 955 -22.53 23.05 -31.42
C GLY A 955 -22.67 23.77 -32.77
N GLU A 956 -23.11 23.07 -33.82
CA GLU A 956 -23.38 23.66 -35.13
C GLU A 956 -24.74 24.36 -35.16
N THR A 957 -24.89 25.38 -36.02
CA THR A 957 -26.17 26.07 -36.23
C THR A 957 -26.80 25.61 -37.55
N VAL A 958 -28.00 25.04 -37.47
CA VAL A 958 -28.80 24.70 -38.64
C VAL A 958 -29.49 25.96 -39.17
N ILE A 959 -29.35 26.21 -40.46
CA ILE A 959 -30.07 27.29 -41.15
C ILE A 959 -31.37 26.73 -41.70
N LYS A 960 -32.49 27.23 -41.17
CA LYS A 960 -33.84 26.90 -41.64
C LYS A 960 -34.35 27.97 -42.58
N THR A 961 -34.82 27.57 -43.75
CA THR A 961 -35.39 28.45 -44.77
C THR A 961 -36.89 28.20 -44.87
N VAL A 962 -37.69 29.22 -44.59
CA VAL A 962 -39.16 29.20 -44.68
C VAL A 962 -39.58 30.03 -45.88
N THR A 963 -40.22 29.40 -46.87
CA THR A 963 -40.77 30.06 -48.05
C THR A 963 -42.29 30.08 -47.96
N VAL A 964 -42.88 31.27 -48.10
CA VAL A 964 -44.33 31.47 -48.18
C VAL A 964 -44.66 32.09 -49.53
N ALA A 965 -45.38 31.36 -50.37
CA ALA A 965 -45.76 31.79 -51.71
C ALA A 965 -47.27 31.94 -51.83
N ASN A 966 -47.72 33.09 -52.34
CA ASN A 966 -49.11 33.25 -52.75
C ASN A 966 -49.28 32.65 -54.15
N VAL A 967 -49.67 31.38 -54.21
CA VAL A 967 -50.00 30.71 -55.49
C VAL A 967 -51.43 31.00 -55.95
N THR A 968 -52.21 31.74 -55.15
CA THR A 968 -53.60 32.09 -55.44
C THR A 968 -53.68 33.27 -56.43
N ASN A 969 -54.83 33.44 -57.08
CA ASN A 969 -55.11 34.60 -57.93
C ASN A 969 -55.57 35.86 -57.16
N LEU A 970 -55.66 35.78 -55.83
CA LEU A 970 -56.08 36.86 -54.93
C LEU A 970 -54.87 37.47 -54.22
N ALA A 971 -54.92 38.77 -53.94
CA ALA A 971 -53.93 39.38 -53.07
C ALA A 971 -54.24 39.02 -51.61
N LEU A 972 -53.30 38.37 -50.91
CA LEU A 972 -53.46 37.97 -49.51
C LEU A 972 -53.04 39.12 -48.60
N THR A 973 -53.90 39.50 -47.65
CA THR A 973 -53.61 40.55 -46.66
C THR A 973 -53.33 39.96 -45.29
N ASN A 974 -52.43 40.60 -44.56
CA ASN A 974 -52.02 40.21 -43.21
C ASN A 974 -51.63 38.73 -43.12
N VAL A 975 -50.78 38.26 -44.03
CA VAL A 975 -50.25 36.89 -43.98
C VAL A 975 -49.33 36.78 -42.77
N ARG A 976 -49.75 36.02 -41.76
CA ARG A 976 -49.05 35.83 -40.48
C ARG A 976 -48.24 34.54 -40.58
N VAL A 977 -46.95 34.63 -40.32
CA VAL A 977 -46.02 33.49 -40.28
C VAL A 977 -45.46 33.39 -38.86
N PHE A 978 -45.58 32.21 -38.25
CA PHE A 978 -45.14 31.98 -36.89
C PHE A 978 -44.43 30.64 -36.73
N ASP A 979 -43.33 30.66 -35.98
CA ASP A 979 -42.55 29.51 -35.58
C ASP A 979 -42.21 29.59 -34.08
N PRO A 980 -42.80 28.73 -33.24
CA PRO A 980 -42.64 28.79 -31.80
C PRO A 980 -41.26 28.36 -31.30
N LEU A 981 -40.55 27.44 -31.98
CA LEU A 981 -39.30 26.86 -31.46
C LEU A 981 -38.16 27.88 -31.47
N VAL A 982 -38.13 28.74 -32.50
CA VAL A 982 -37.14 29.82 -32.63
C VAL A 982 -37.72 31.19 -32.26
N GLY A 983 -38.97 31.22 -31.76
CA GLY A 983 -39.66 32.44 -31.36
C GLY A 983 -39.92 33.44 -32.50
N PHE A 984 -39.95 32.98 -33.76
CA PHE A 984 -40.09 33.85 -34.92
C PHE A 984 -41.56 34.15 -35.20
N ARG A 985 -41.89 35.44 -35.37
CA ARG A 985 -43.23 35.91 -35.74
C ARG A 985 -43.13 37.08 -36.71
N THR A 986 -43.88 37.04 -37.80
CA THR A 986 -43.95 38.15 -38.74
C THR A 986 -45.32 38.24 -39.41
N VAL A 987 -45.63 39.42 -39.93
CA VAL A 987 -46.84 39.68 -40.71
C VAL A 987 -46.44 40.32 -42.02
N ILE A 988 -46.84 39.72 -43.14
CA ILE A 988 -46.72 40.28 -44.48
C ILE A 988 -48.04 41.02 -44.76
N PRO A 989 -48.04 42.37 -44.77
CA PRO A 989 -49.29 43.14 -44.87
C PRO A 989 -50.06 42.85 -46.16
N LEU A 990 -49.33 42.59 -47.25
CA LEU A 990 -49.86 42.24 -48.56
C LEU A 990 -48.88 41.30 -49.25
N LEU A 991 -49.38 40.18 -49.78
CA LEU A 991 -48.64 39.25 -50.63
C LEU A 991 -49.40 39.11 -51.94
N ALA A 992 -48.87 39.68 -53.02
CA ALA A 992 -49.57 39.71 -54.31
C ALA A 992 -49.63 38.31 -54.96
N PRO A 993 -50.57 38.07 -55.90
CA PRO A 993 -50.62 36.82 -56.67
C PRO A 993 -49.27 36.49 -57.31
N GLY A 994 -48.77 35.27 -57.10
CA GLY A 994 -47.47 34.78 -57.56
C GLY A 994 -46.25 35.29 -56.78
N GLU A 995 -46.43 36.15 -55.77
CA GLU A 995 -45.35 36.67 -54.94
C GLU A 995 -44.93 35.65 -53.88
N ARG A 996 -43.62 35.53 -53.63
CA ARG A 996 -43.05 34.68 -52.58
C ARG A 996 -42.20 35.49 -51.61
N ARG A 997 -42.21 35.09 -50.34
CA ARG A 997 -41.37 35.64 -49.28
C ARG A 997 -40.58 34.52 -48.61
N VAL A 998 -39.30 34.75 -48.41
CA VAL A 998 -38.36 33.78 -47.83
C VAL A 998 -37.80 34.35 -46.53
N PHE A 999 -37.79 33.53 -45.48
CA PHE A 999 -37.23 33.86 -44.18
C PHE A 999 -36.15 32.83 -43.82
N THR A 1000 -34.99 33.30 -43.38
CA THR A 1000 -33.90 32.47 -42.88
C THR A 1000 -33.84 32.55 -41.36
N LEU A 1001 -33.97 31.41 -40.69
CA LEU A 1001 -34.03 31.28 -39.24
C LEU A 1001 -32.85 30.41 -38.78
N GLN A 1002 -32.24 30.75 -37.64
CA GLN A 1002 -31.14 29.99 -37.06
C GLN A 1002 -31.67 29.05 -35.97
N LEU A 1003 -31.33 27.77 -36.07
CA LEU A 1003 -31.63 26.74 -35.09
C LEU A 1003 -30.29 26.20 -34.52
N PRO A 1004 -29.81 26.70 -33.38
CA PRO A 1004 -28.56 26.24 -32.78
C PRO A 1004 -28.72 24.84 -32.17
N ILE A 1005 -27.80 23.93 -32.48
CA ILE A 1005 -27.69 22.62 -31.82
C ILE A 1005 -26.72 22.75 -30.64
N PRO A 1006 -27.11 22.41 -29.40
CA PRO A 1006 -26.21 22.49 -28.25
C PRO A 1006 -24.93 21.63 -28.41
N ALA A 1007 -23.81 22.10 -27.84
CA ALA A 1007 -22.50 21.44 -27.96
C ALA A 1007 -22.40 20.08 -27.23
N GLY A 1008 -23.20 19.87 -26.19
CA GLY A 1008 -23.25 18.62 -25.42
C GLY A 1008 -24.34 17.65 -25.88
N THR A 1009 -24.98 17.88 -27.03
CA THR A 1009 -26.07 17.03 -27.49
C THR A 1009 -25.58 15.64 -27.88
N GLU A 1010 -26.21 14.62 -27.31
CA GLU A 1010 -25.97 13.22 -27.66
C GLU A 1010 -26.22 12.97 -29.14
N GLY A 1011 -25.41 12.08 -29.73
CA GLY A 1011 -25.58 11.68 -31.13
C GLY A 1011 -26.95 11.07 -31.37
N ALA A 1012 -27.45 11.21 -32.60
CA ALA A 1012 -28.74 10.70 -33.06
C ALA A 1012 -30.01 11.34 -32.45
N THR A 1013 -29.88 12.42 -31.67
CA THR A 1013 -31.00 13.23 -31.16
C THR A 1013 -31.74 13.92 -32.31
N THR A 1014 -33.08 13.87 -32.35
CA THR A 1014 -33.89 14.49 -33.41
C THR A 1014 -34.59 15.76 -32.94
N PHE A 1015 -34.38 16.88 -33.63
CA PHE A 1015 -35.06 18.16 -33.40
C PHE A 1015 -36.17 18.35 -34.43
N ARG A 1016 -37.44 18.43 -33.98
CA ARG A 1016 -38.62 18.69 -34.83
C ARG A 1016 -39.09 20.13 -34.67
N ASN A 1017 -39.48 20.76 -35.78
CA ASN A 1017 -39.94 22.14 -35.78
C ASN A 1017 -41.07 22.39 -36.79
N THR A 1018 -42.17 22.97 -36.32
CA THR A 1018 -43.37 23.25 -37.13
C THR A 1018 -43.56 24.75 -37.35
N VAL A 1019 -43.76 25.18 -38.60
CA VAL A 1019 -44.08 26.55 -39.01
C VAL A 1019 -45.55 26.66 -39.35
N SER A 1020 -46.20 27.75 -38.97
CA SER A 1020 -47.63 28.01 -39.22
C SER A 1020 -47.85 29.30 -40.01
N VAL A 1021 -48.76 29.27 -41.00
CA VAL A 1021 -49.09 30.41 -41.89
C VAL A 1021 -50.59 30.55 -42.11
N PHE A 1022 -51.13 31.77 -42.05
CA PHE A 1022 -52.54 32.08 -42.38
C PHE A 1022 -52.71 33.54 -42.81
N SER A 1023 -53.82 33.88 -43.49
CA SER A 1023 -54.13 35.26 -43.91
C SER A 1023 -55.58 35.62 -43.61
N ASP A 1024 -55.99 36.85 -43.95
CA ASP A 1024 -57.39 37.23 -43.81
C ASP A 1024 -58.31 36.55 -44.85
N GLN A 1025 -57.73 36.04 -45.95
CA GLN A 1025 -58.45 35.38 -47.06
C GLN A 1025 -58.25 33.86 -47.08
N THR A 1026 -57.33 33.31 -46.29
CA THR A 1026 -56.93 31.90 -46.33
C THR A 1026 -56.86 31.31 -44.92
N PRO A 1027 -57.30 30.05 -44.72
CA PRO A 1027 -57.21 29.37 -43.42
C PRO A 1027 -55.77 29.07 -43.01
N LEU A 1028 -55.60 28.50 -41.81
CA LEU A 1028 -54.31 28.08 -41.25
C LEU A 1028 -53.69 26.89 -42.00
N GLN A 1029 -52.39 27.00 -42.28
CA GLN A 1029 -51.55 25.98 -42.85
C GLN A 1029 -50.32 25.76 -41.96
N GLN A 1030 -49.80 24.53 -41.92
CA GLN A 1030 -48.63 24.16 -41.12
C GLN A 1030 -47.70 23.23 -41.90
N GLU A 1031 -46.40 23.37 -41.68
CA GLU A 1031 -45.35 22.50 -42.24
C GLU A 1031 -44.28 22.18 -41.19
N GLU A 1032 -43.80 20.93 -41.16
CA GLU A 1032 -42.79 20.44 -40.19
C GLU A 1032 -41.47 20.10 -40.89
N VAL A 1033 -40.35 20.44 -40.25
CA VAL A 1033 -39.01 20.00 -40.62
C VAL A 1033 -38.32 19.34 -39.42
N ALA A 1034 -37.47 18.33 -39.68
CA ALA A 1034 -36.70 17.65 -38.65
C ALA A 1034 -35.23 17.51 -39.04
N VAL A 1035 -34.32 17.67 -38.08
CA VAL A 1035 -32.87 17.43 -38.24
C VAL A 1035 -32.39 16.49 -37.14
N ARG A 1036 -31.42 15.62 -37.45
CA ARG A 1036 -30.90 14.61 -36.52
C ARG A 1036 -29.43 14.87 -36.26
N THR A 1037 -28.99 14.88 -35.01
CA THR A 1037 -27.59 15.17 -34.67
C THR A 1037 -26.66 14.04 -35.07
N GLN A 1038 -25.48 14.41 -35.55
CA GLN A 1038 -24.46 13.46 -35.98
C GLN A 1038 -23.89 12.66 -34.79
N ALA A 1039 -23.78 11.35 -34.98
CA ALA A 1039 -23.05 10.47 -34.06
C ALA A 1039 -21.55 10.52 -34.36
N LEU A 1040 -20.78 10.96 -33.38
CA LEU A 1040 -19.33 11.15 -33.42
C LEU A 1040 -18.68 10.33 -32.29
N PRO A 1041 -18.48 9.01 -32.48
CA PRO A 1041 -17.75 8.17 -31.54
C PRO A 1041 -16.26 8.54 -31.57
N ASP A 1042 -15.67 8.78 -30.40
CA ASP A 1042 -14.24 9.05 -30.29
C ASP A 1042 -13.71 8.72 -28.88
N ALA A 1043 -12.39 8.54 -28.77
CA ALA A 1043 -11.70 8.40 -27.49
C ALA A 1043 -10.34 9.10 -27.53
N SER A 1044 -9.86 9.50 -26.35
CA SER A 1044 -8.44 9.78 -26.10
C SER A 1044 -7.78 8.58 -25.46
N LEU A 1045 -6.57 8.25 -25.91
CA LEU A 1045 -5.72 7.24 -25.30
C LEU A 1045 -4.34 7.86 -25.08
N THR A 1046 -3.81 7.76 -23.87
CA THR A 1046 -2.45 8.15 -23.52
C THR A 1046 -1.76 7.02 -22.77
N GLU A 1047 -0.45 6.92 -22.94
CA GLU A 1047 0.41 6.06 -22.15
C GLU A 1047 1.64 6.86 -21.73
N THR A 1048 2.02 6.79 -20.46
CA THR A 1048 3.23 7.40 -19.91
C THR A 1048 4.00 6.37 -19.11
N VAL A 1049 5.30 6.60 -18.91
CA VAL A 1049 6.13 5.85 -17.97
C VAL A 1049 6.69 6.83 -16.95
N ASP A 1050 6.70 6.44 -15.68
CA ASP A 1050 7.22 7.28 -14.59
C ASP A 1050 8.71 7.62 -14.75
N ARG A 1051 9.49 6.68 -15.32
CA ARG A 1051 10.92 6.85 -15.62
C ARG A 1051 11.21 6.41 -17.05
N ALA A 1052 11.71 7.35 -17.86
CA ALA A 1052 12.07 7.10 -19.25
C ALA A 1052 13.39 6.34 -19.44
N VAL A 1053 14.13 6.10 -18.35
CA VAL A 1053 15.43 5.41 -18.34
C VAL A 1053 15.53 4.57 -17.05
N GLY A 1054 16.08 3.36 -17.14
CA GLY A 1054 16.33 2.49 -15.98
C GLY A 1054 17.36 1.41 -16.27
N ARG A 1055 17.75 0.64 -15.25
CA ARG A 1055 18.70 -0.47 -15.35
C ARG A 1055 17.98 -1.83 -15.37
N PRO A 1056 18.59 -2.90 -15.90
CA PRO A 1056 18.02 -4.25 -15.80
C PRO A 1056 17.64 -4.61 -14.35
N GLY A 1057 16.47 -5.21 -14.16
CA GLY A 1057 15.94 -5.57 -12.84
C GLY A 1057 15.20 -4.45 -12.10
N GLU A 1058 15.31 -3.19 -12.52
CA GLU A 1058 14.52 -2.10 -11.94
C GLU A 1058 13.06 -2.14 -12.41
N THR A 1059 12.14 -1.72 -11.55
CA THR A 1059 10.71 -1.61 -11.88
C THR A 1059 10.36 -0.20 -12.33
N VAL A 1060 9.75 -0.06 -13.51
CA VAL A 1060 9.12 1.20 -13.99
C VAL A 1060 7.61 1.02 -14.05
N ILE A 1061 6.85 2.11 -13.99
CA ILE A 1061 5.39 2.08 -13.98
C ILE A 1061 4.84 2.71 -15.25
N PHE A 1062 4.20 1.90 -16.09
CA PHE A 1062 3.43 2.37 -17.23
C PHE A 1062 2.03 2.79 -16.77
N THR A 1063 1.60 3.99 -17.13
CA THR A 1063 0.25 4.52 -16.86
C THR A 1063 -0.49 4.68 -18.18
N ILE A 1064 -1.56 3.91 -18.37
CA ILE A 1064 -2.44 3.97 -19.54
C ILE A 1064 -3.73 4.68 -19.12
N GLN A 1065 -4.14 5.71 -19.87
CA GLN A 1065 -5.40 6.39 -19.65
C GLN A 1065 -6.22 6.42 -20.94
N ALA A 1066 -7.40 5.79 -20.91
CA ALA A 1066 -8.38 5.81 -21.99
C ALA A 1066 -9.61 6.62 -21.54
N ARG A 1067 -10.17 7.45 -22.42
CA ARG A 1067 -11.40 8.21 -22.13
C ARG A 1067 -12.27 8.32 -23.37
N ASN A 1068 -13.57 8.06 -23.26
CA ASN A 1068 -14.50 8.34 -24.35
C ASN A 1068 -14.73 9.85 -24.47
N THR A 1069 -14.31 10.43 -25.60
CA THR A 1069 -14.41 11.87 -25.91
C THR A 1069 -15.46 12.16 -26.98
N GLY A 1070 -16.14 11.13 -27.49
CA GLY A 1070 -17.23 11.26 -28.44
C GLY A 1070 -18.55 11.72 -27.81
N ASN A 1071 -19.60 11.81 -28.62
CA ASN A 1071 -20.98 12.12 -28.17
C ASN A 1071 -21.91 10.90 -28.23
N VAL A 1072 -21.34 9.69 -28.33
CA VAL A 1072 -22.03 8.39 -28.25
C VAL A 1072 -21.16 7.37 -27.51
N PRO A 1073 -21.75 6.34 -26.88
CA PRO A 1073 -20.97 5.26 -26.26
C PRO A 1073 -20.11 4.51 -27.27
N LEU A 1074 -18.91 4.09 -26.86
CA LEU A 1074 -18.08 3.20 -27.66
C LEU A 1074 -18.46 1.75 -27.37
N LEU A 1075 -18.81 1.00 -28.40
CA LEU A 1075 -19.30 -0.38 -28.28
C LEU A 1075 -18.14 -1.36 -28.37
N ASN A 1076 -18.12 -2.34 -27.47
CA ASN A 1076 -17.09 -3.38 -27.39
C ASN A 1076 -15.66 -2.81 -27.45
N ALA A 1077 -15.39 -1.74 -26.70
CA ALA A 1077 -14.06 -1.14 -26.64
C ALA A 1077 -13.05 -2.15 -26.05
N ARG A 1078 -11.95 -2.38 -26.76
CA ARG A 1078 -10.89 -3.31 -26.44
C ARG A 1078 -9.60 -2.54 -26.29
N LEU A 1079 -9.08 -2.49 -25.08
CA LEU A 1079 -7.77 -1.92 -24.75
C LEU A 1079 -6.75 -3.07 -24.70
N SER A 1080 -5.71 -2.98 -25.51
CA SER A 1080 -4.64 -3.98 -25.57
C SER A 1080 -3.28 -3.33 -25.37
N ALA A 1081 -2.51 -3.85 -24.42
CA ALA A 1081 -1.11 -3.50 -24.19
C ALA A 1081 -0.30 -4.81 -24.10
N PRO A 1082 0.19 -5.35 -25.23
CA PRO A 1082 0.78 -6.69 -25.27
C PRO A 1082 2.03 -6.84 -24.40
N LEU A 1083 2.89 -5.81 -24.33
CA LEU A 1083 4.10 -5.83 -23.49
C LEU A 1083 3.77 -5.98 -22.00
N LEU A 1084 2.68 -5.35 -21.58
CA LEU A 1084 2.21 -5.33 -20.19
C LEU A 1084 1.23 -6.46 -19.87
N GLY A 1085 0.94 -7.34 -20.83
CA GLY A 1085 -0.01 -8.45 -20.66
C GLY A 1085 -1.47 -8.03 -20.53
N ILE A 1086 -1.84 -6.83 -20.97
CA ILE A 1086 -3.20 -6.28 -20.78
C ILE A 1086 -4.08 -6.59 -21.98
N GLN A 1087 -5.24 -7.19 -21.71
CA GLN A 1087 -6.39 -7.25 -22.61
C GLN A 1087 -7.67 -6.95 -21.82
N LEU A 1088 -8.17 -5.72 -21.95
CA LEU A 1088 -9.41 -5.28 -21.30
C LEU A 1088 -10.49 -5.10 -22.36
N ARG A 1089 -11.70 -5.60 -22.08
CA ARG A 1089 -12.89 -5.40 -22.91
C ARG A 1089 -13.97 -4.70 -22.10
N ILE A 1090 -14.47 -3.61 -22.63
CA ILE A 1090 -15.56 -2.81 -22.09
C ILE A 1090 -16.74 -2.97 -23.06
N ALA A 1091 -17.85 -3.55 -22.60
CA ALA A 1091 -18.99 -3.85 -23.47
C ALA A 1091 -19.61 -2.56 -24.03
N GLU A 1092 -19.74 -1.54 -23.19
CA GLU A 1092 -20.22 -0.21 -23.51
C GLU A 1092 -19.38 0.79 -22.71
N PHE A 1093 -18.63 1.64 -23.40
CA PHE A 1093 -17.78 2.65 -22.78
C PHE A 1093 -18.45 4.01 -22.93
N ASP A 1094 -19.16 4.43 -21.88
CA ASP A 1094 -20.09 5.57 -21.89
C ASP A 1094 -19.41 6.91 -22.20
N VAL A 1095 -20.20 7.87 -22.70
CA VAL A 1095 -19.73 9.22 -23.03
C VAL A 1095 -19.12 9.89 -21.80
N GLY A 1096 -17.86 10.33 -21.90
CA GLY A 1096 -17.14 10.99 -20.82
C GLY A 1096 -16.48 10.06 -19.79
N ALA A 1097 -16.77 8.76 -19.82
CA ALA A 1097 -16.14 7.76 -18.94
C ALA A 1097 -14.64 7.61 -19.22
N SER A 1098 -13.85 7.33 -18.19
CA SER A 1098 -12.40 7.17 -18.26
C SER A 1098 -11.91 5.95 -17.49
N GLU A 1099 -10.95 5.25 -18.07
CA GLU A 1099 -10.26 4.09 -17.50
C GLU A 1099 -8.78 4.41 -17.35
N THR A 1100 -8.20 4.15 -16.18
CA THR A 1100 -6.77 4.39 -15.90
C THR A 1100 -6.13 3.14 -15.31
N LEU A 1101 -5.07 2.64 -15.93
CA LEU A 1101 -4.31 1.46 -15.50
C LEU A 1101 -2.88 1.88 -15.18
N ARG A 1102 -2.37 1.53 -14.00
CA ARG A 1102 -0.96 1.69 -13.60
C ARG A 1102 -0.34 0.32 -13.46
N VAL A 1103 0.62 -0.01 -14.32
CA VAL A 1103 1.20 -1.36 -14.41
C VAL A 1103 2.70 -1.31 -14.14
N PRO A 1104 3.18 -1.93 -13.05
CA PRO A 1104 4.61 -2.09 -12.81
C PRO A 1104 5.19 -3.09 -13.81
N PHE A 1105 6.34 -2.75 -14.39
CA PHE A 1105 7.06 -3.53 -15.38
C PHE A 1105 8.54 -3.59 -14.99
N VAL A 1106 9.07 -4.78 -14.79
CA VAL A 1106 10.49 -5.00 -14.48
C VAL A 1106 11.30 -4.98 -15.77
N LEU A 1107 12.34 -4.14 -15.84
CA LEU A 1107 13.18 -4.03 -17.02
C LEU A 1107 13.97 -5.34 -17.24
N PRO A 1108 13.81 -6.02 -18.39
CA PRO A 1108 14.56 -7.22 -18.71
C PRO A 1108 16.03 -6.93 -18.96
N ASP A 1109 16.85 -7.96 -18.83
CA ASP A 1109 18.25 -7.93 -19.24
C ASP A 1109 18.33 -7.93 -20.79
N VAL A 1110 18.86 -6.85 -21.36
CA VAL A 1110 18.88 -6.56 -22.81
C VAL A 1110 20.19 -5.88 -23.19
N GLU A 1111 20.55 -5.90 -24.48
CA GLU A 1111 21.75 -5.21 -24.99
C GLU A 1111 21.73 -3.71 -24.63
N GLU A 1112 22.91 -3.13 -24.42
CA GLU A 1112 23.08 -1.72 -24.03
C GLU A 1112 22.30 -0.78 -24.96
N ASP A 1113 21.70 0.27 -24.37
CA ASP A 1113 20.89 1.28 -25.06
C ASP A 1113 19.59 0.77 -25.72
N THR A 1114 19.14 -0.44 -25.40
CA THR A 1114 17.85 -0.96 -25.88
C THR A 1114 16.69 -0.10 -25.38
N VAL A 1115 15.86 0.39 -26.31
CA VAL A 1115 14.62 1.11 -26.01
C VAL A 1115 13.46 0.14 -26.05
N ILE A 1116 12.87 -0.11 -24.88
CA ILE A 1116 11.67 -0.92 -24.75
C ILE A 1116 10.47 0.00 -24.98
N VAL A 1117 9.69 -0.29 -26.02
CA VAL A 1117 8.46 0.45 -26.35
C VAL A 1117 7.27 -0.40 -25.95
N SER A 1118 6.40 0.16 -25.10
CA SER A 1118 5.07 -0.38 -24.83
C SER A 1118 4.11 0.24 -25.85
N PRO A 1119 3.53 -0.52 -26.79
CA PRO A 1119 2.43 -0.03 -27.61
C PRO A 1119 1.09 -0.39 -26.96
N VAL A 1120 0.18 0.58 -26.94
CA VAL A 1120 -1.20 0.42 -26.46
C VAL A 1120 -2.16 0.80 -27.55
N THR A 1121 -3.16 -0.04 -27.77
CA THR A 1121 -4.22 0.20 -28.74
C THR A 1121 -5.59 0.13 -28.07
N LEU A 1122 -6.47 1.07 -28.37
CA LEU A 1122 -7.89 1.05 -28.04
C LEU A 1122 -8.69 0.93 -29.34
N VAL A 1123 -9.45 -0.15 -29.48
CA VAL A 1123 -10.28 -0.44 -30.65
C VAL A 1123 -11.73 -0.61 -30.18
N SER A 1124 -12.67 0.06 -30.81
CA SER A 1124 -14.11 -0.17 -30.60
C SER A 1124 -14.79 -0.49 -31.93
N ASP A 1125 -15.99 -1.06 -31.86
CA ASP A 1125 -16.73 -1.47 -33.06
C ASP A 1125 -17.25 -0.26 -33.86
N ASN A 1126 -17.47 0.87 -33.20
CA ASN A 1126 -18.05 2.08 -33.78
C ASN A 1126 -17.13 3.30 -33.78
N GLY A 1127 -15.99 3.28 -33.06
CA GLY A 1127 -15.06 4.41 -32.97
C GLY A 1127 -13.73 4.20 -33.71
N PRO A 1128 -12.90 5.25 -33.82
CA PRO A 1128 -11.58 5.15 -34.41
C PRO A 1128 -10.63 4.34 -33.53
N VAL A 1129 -9.66 3.66 -34.15
CA VAL A 1129 -8.55 3.04 -33.43
C VAL A 1129 -7.67 4.14 -32.84
N ARG A 1130 -7.37 4.06 -31.55
CA ARG A 1130 -6.45 4.96 -30.87
C ARG A 1130 -5.21 4.18 -30.45
N GLU A 1131 -4.06 4.77 -30.69
CA GLU A 1131 -2.77 4.19 -30.34
C GLU A 1131 -2.01 5.18 -29.46
N ALA A 1132 -1.36 4.66 -28.43
CA ALA A 1132 -0.41 5.37 -27.62
C ALA A 1132 0.80 4.47 -27.39
N SER A 1133 1.93 5.07 -27.04
CA SER A 1133 3.09 4.30 -26.63
C SER A 1133 3.94 5.10 -25.66
N ALA A 1134 4.45 4.44 -24.64
CA ALA A 1134 5.56 4.94 -23.84
C ALA A 1134 6.80 4.07 -24.05
N SER A 1135 7.98 4.64 -23.85
CA SER A 1135 9.23 3.92 -24.00
C SER A 1135 10.18 4.18 -22.85
N VAL A 1136 10.95 3.17 -22.49
CA VAL A 1136 11.99 3.21 -21.47
C VAL A 1136 13.30 2.71 -22.07
N LYS A 1137 14.38 3.49 -21.89
CA LYS A 1137 15.74 3.12 -22.32
C LYS A 1137 16.45 2.35 -21.20
N VAL A 1138 17.05 1.21 -21.52
CA VAL A 1138 17.83 0.41 -20.56
C VAL A 1138 19.31 0.79 -20.63
N LEU A 1139 19.92 1.17 -19.49
CA LEU A 1139 21.35 1.51 -19.38
C LEU A 1139 22.17 0.29 -18.91
N ALA A 1140 23.41 0.16 -19.40
CA ALA A 1140 24.34 -0.88 -18.95
C ALA A 1140 24.80 -0.68 -17.50
N GLU A 1141 25.17 -1.78 -16.83
CA GLU A 1141 26.04 -1.74 -15.65
C GLU A 1141 27.42 -1.26 -16.09
N GLU A 1142 27.90 -0.14 -15.53
CA GLU A 1142 29.34 0.11 -15.50
C GLU A 1142 29.95 -0.95 -14.57
N GLU A 1143 30.86 -1.78 -15.11
CA GLU A 1143 31.67 -2.69 -14.30
C GLU A 1143 32.48 -1.86 -13.27
N GLU A 1144 32.13 -1.97 -11.99
CA GLU A 1144 33.01 -1.70 -10.85
C GLU A 1144 33.41 -3.00 -10.15
#